data_AF-A0A8T5DZ08-F1
#
_entry.id   AF-A0A8T5DZ08-F1
#
_cell.length_a   1.000
_cell.length_b   1.000
_cell.length_c   1.000
_cell.angle_alpha   90.00
_cell.angle_beta   90.00
_cell.angle_gamma   90.00
#
_symmetry.space_group_name_H-M   'P 1'
#
loop_
_entity.id
_entity.type
_entity.pdbx_description
1 polymer ?
#
loop_
_entity_poly.entity_id
_entity_poly.type
_entity_poly.pdbx_seq_one_letter_code
_entity_poly.pdbx_strand_id
1 'polypeptide(L)'
;MKPLGVIYGRTTTHDFRFKVENPVKKWDYIVANHAEIGPVLSQVLEIEAGQHTTAICAIVGYRNDRGLLRKPRTPLAPGTQIFTANDYYISNKIGIKKEGLYLGFLEGKDNLKAFIDPKKIITKHLAVLAKSGGGKSYTIGVLLEELASYGVPCVVIDPHGEYSDIKYPNTSKDDVKYFKNYRVTPKGFADIVKEFTINTEVNPEASQLKLEVPQDAYGIIQAMPFKISSGQTGLIHNTINILEESKSKIGFQDIVDELNIIESNAKWNIISGLQQLMKTNLFSFSPTAVSEFIRPNRLSIVNLKGSPPELQQIAVKSLLTELFEKRKRDEIPPFFLIIEEAHNFCPERGYGEAKSSSIIRTIAAEGRKFGLGLCVISQRPARVDKSVLSQCTSQIAMQVSNPGDLKAISNSFEGITGETEREIRNLPVGKALLIGATDYPIFVDIRVRRSQHGGRAKTFDLKKSVKDYKPSKSVESSNISKPIAKKSIAKKSAYILEPKIGIKEIETLEKSKIKNISVILRPCLLASCSSAKNNFDILFDMNNFQIFSLTNKLSTIRLPTNVANLSPIQKKVLDIINETSQTTVSDLFVKTGLGFNEVSGIVSSLARMKILNISGNKVTSNTSMLANFQKISFTQKPKYMDLPVAEKMASKVKYSQIQSFLNAFGIKINSKKDCWLPFFKVETDEEEKILDSLTYSLKM
;
A
#
# COMPACT_ATOMS: atom_id res chain seq x y z
N MET A 1 12.47 51.32 0.91
CA MET A 1 13.03 49.95 0.93
C MET A 1 14.21 49.91 -0.03
N LYS A 2 15.32 49.25 0.31
CA LYS A 2 16.40 49.05 -0.65
C LYS A 2 15.94 48.05 -1.74
N PRO A 3 16.22 48.29 -3.03
CA PRO A 3 15.90 47.34 -4.07
C PRO A 3 16.74 46.06 -3.89
N LEU A 4 16.16 44.89 -4.15
CA LEU A 4 16.85 43.61 -4.12
C LEU A 4 17.71 43.38 -5.36
N GLY A 5 17.40 44.09 -6.44
CA GLY A 5 18.08 43.98 -7.72
C GLY A 5 17.22 44.48 -8.87
N VAL A 6 17.63 44.17 -10.10
CA VAL A 6 17.02 44.71 -11.32
C VAL A 6 16.76 43.61 -12.34
N ILE A 7 15.57 43.63 -12.95
CA ILE A 7 15.18 42.67 -14.01
C ILE A 7 16.09 42.84 -15.23
N TYR A 8 16.56 41.73 -15.79
CA TYR A 8 17.40 41.73 -17.00
C TYR A 8 17.04 40.58 -17.94
N GLY A 9 17.48 40.70 -19.20
CA GLY A 9 17.31 39.66 -20.20
C GLY A 9 15.85 39.48 -20.64
N ARG A 10 15.53 38.26 -21.10
CA ARG A 10 14.19 37.91 -21.58
C ARG A 10 13.22 37.78 -20.41
N THR A 11 12.08 38.45 -20.53
CA THR A 11 10.96 38.37 -19.58
C THR A 11 9.71 37.84 -20.28
N THR A 12 8.84 37.19 -19.52
CA THR A 12 7.54 36.71 -20.00
C THR A 12 6.42 37.17 -19.05
N THR A 13 5.18 36.77 -19.34
CA THR A 13 4.02 36.95 -18.45
C THR A 13 3.97 35.92 -17.32
N HIS A 14 4.92 34.99 -17.27
CA HIS A 14 4.98 33.90 -16.30
C HIS A 14 6.24 33.91 -15.46
N ASP A 15 7.35 34.39 -16.00
CA ASP A 15 8.65 34.35 -15.36
C ASP A 15 9.57 35.48 -15.85
N PHE A 16 10.58 35.77 -15.04
CA PHE A 16 11.67 36.68 -15.40
C PHE A 16 12.93 36.34 -14.60
N ARG A 17 14.04 36.97 -14.99
CA ARG A 17 15.30 36.91 -14.27
C ARG A 17 15.69 38.30 -13.77
N PHE A 18 16.30 38.37 -12.60
CA PHE A 18 16.86 39.62 -12.09
C PHE A 18 18.28 39.42 -11.56
N LYS A 19 19.11 40.45 -11.70
CA LYS A 19 20.46 40.48 -11.14
C LYS A 19 20.34 40.85 -9.67
N VAL A 20 20.85 40.00 -8.79
CA VAL A 20 20.73 40.14 -7.35
C VAL A 20 21.79 41.13 -6.84
N GLU A 21 21.34 42.19 -6.18
CA GLU A 21 22.20 43.25 -5.60
C GLU A 21 22.19 43.23 -4.08
N ASN A 22 21.08 42.78 -3.47
CA ASN A 22 20.97 42.57 -2.04
C ASN A 22 20.53 41.11 -1.77
N PRO A 23 20.83 40.55 -0.58
CA PRO A 23 20.55 39.16 -0.27
C PRO A 23 19.09 38.77 -0.51
N VAL A 24 18.90 37.66 -1.22
CA VAL A 24 17.61 37.02 -1.48
C VAL A 24 17.77 35.52 -1.32
N LYS A 25 16.71 34.83 -0.92
CA LYS A 25 16.69 33.37 -0.75
C LYS A 25 15.68 32.74 -1.70
N LYS A 26 15.89 31.45 -1.99
CA LYS A 26 14.87 30.62 -2.65
C LYS A 26 13.58 30.67 -1.82
N TRP A 27 12.44 30.76 -2.51
CA TRP A 27 11.09 30.95 -1.96
C TRP A 27 10.74 32.33 -1.43
N ASP A 28 11.66 33.31 -1.47
CA ASP A 28 11.31 34.68 -1.10
C ASP A 28 10.24 35.26 -2.04
N TYR A 29 9.31 35.99 -1.44
CA TYR A 29 8.31 36.76 -2.16
C TYR A 29 8.80 38.18 -2.39
N ILE A 30 8.72 38.62 -3.65
CA ILE A 30 9.20 39.91 -4.13
C ILE A 30 8.11 40.64 -4.91
N VAL A 31 8.27 41.95 -5.07
CA VAL A 31 7.36 42.80 -5.85
C VAL A 31 8.15 43.55 -6.91
N ALA A 32 7.59 43.58 -8.11
CA ALA A 32 8.03 44.42 -9.21
C ALA A 32 6.85 45.30 -9.66
N ASN A 33 7.09 46.56 -10.00
CA ASN A 33 6.05 47.43 -10.53
C ASN A 33 5.95 47.26 -12.05
N HIS A 34 4.79 46.83 -12.51
CA HIS A 34 4.45 46.79 -13.93
C HIS A 34 3.84 48.14 -14.34
N ALA A 35 4.19 48.63 -15.54
CA ALA A 35 3.80 49.95 -16.03
C ALA A 35 2.28 50.21 -15.98
N GLU A 36 1.48 49.23 -16.44
CA GLU A 36 0.02 49.39 -16.56
C GLU A 36 -0.80 49.01 -15.32
N ILE A 37 -0.34 48.03 -14.53
CA ILE A 37 -1.14 47.37 -13.48
C ILE A 37 -0.57 47.58 -12.07
N GLY A 38 0.57 48.27 -11.96
CA GLY A 38 1.24 48.53 -10.70
C GLY A 38 1.92 47.28 -10.12
N PRO A 39 1.93 47.10 -8.79
CA PRO A 39 2.75 46.09 -8.14
C PRO A 39 2.29 44.66 -8.46
N VAL A 40 3.23 43.82 -8.86
CA VAL A 40 3.03 42.41 -9.19
C VAL A 40 3.83 41.55 -8.21
N LEU A 41 3.13 40.63 -7.54
CA LEU A 41 3.78 39.66 -6.65
C LEU A 41 4.47 38.59 -7.49
N SER A 42 5.71 38.26 -7.12
CA SER A 42 6.49 37.20 -7.73
C SER A 42 7.22 36.39 -6.64
N GLN A 43 7.62 35.17 -6.97
CA GLN A 43 8.33 34.28 -6.06
C GLN A 43 9.66 33.85 -6.67
N VAL A 44 10.72 33.89 -5.86
CA VAL A 44 12.05 33.42 -6.25
C VAL A 44 12.06 31.90 -6.25
N LEU A 45 12.36 31.29 -7.39
CA LEU A 45 12.36 29.84 -7.59
C LEU A 45 13.76 29.26 -7.46
N GLU A 46 14.76 29.94 -7.99
CA GLU A 46 16.14 29.47 -7.98
C GLU A 46 17.11 30.66 -7.98
N ILE A 47 18.28 30.45 -7.39
CA ILE A 47 19.37 31.43 -7.36
C ILE A 47 20.61 30.80 -7.96
N GLU A 48 21.10 31.40 -9.04
CA GLU A 48 22.28 30.98 -9.77
C GLU A 48 23.46 31.89 -9.40
N ALA A 49 24.57 31.28 -8.99
CA ALA A 49 25.81 32.00 -8.70
C ALA A 49 26.80 31.79 -9.86
N GLY A 50 27.18 32.87 -10.53
CA GLY A 50 28.24 32.91 -11.54
C GLY A 50 29.10 34.15 -11.37
N GLN A 51 29.52 34.80 -12.47
CA GLN A 51 30.17 36.12 -12.42
C GLN A 51 29.30 37.18 -11.74
N HIS A 52 27.98 37.01 -11.85
CA HIS A 52 26.98 37.74 -11.10
C HIS A 52 26.00 36.75 -10.49
N THR A 53 25.45 37.08 -9.32
CA THR A 53 24.34 36.33 -8.74
C THR A 53 23.05 36.75 -9.43
N THR A 54 22.30 35.78 -9.93
CA THR A 54 21.04 35.99 -10.66
C THR A 54 19.96 35.11 -10.09
N ALA A 55 18.72 35.57 -10.09
CA ALA A 55 17.59 34.81 -9.58
C ALA A 55 16.52 34.62 -10.65
N ILE A 56 15.97 33.41 -10.70
CA ILE A 56 14.84 33.04 -11.55
C ILE A 56 13.57 33.19 -10.72
N CYS A 57 12.58 33.90 -11.27
CA CYS A 57 11.35 34.24 -10.54
C CYS A 57 10.11 33.84 -11.34
N ALA A 58 9.13 33.24 -10.65
CA ALA A 58 7.78 33.03 -11.17
C ALA A 58 6.89 34.21 -10.81
N ILE A 59 6.11 34.68 -11.77
CA ILE A 59 5.07 35.68 -11.56
C ILE A 59 3.85 35.01 -10.93
N VAL A 60 3.56 35.39 -9.69
CA VAL A 60 2.34 34.99 -8.97
C VAL A 60 1.16 35.78 -9.52
N GLY A 61 1.30 37.10 -9.61
CA GLY A 61 0.33 37.99 -10.24
C GLY A 61 -0.09 39.18 -9.39
N TYR A 62 -1.21 39.78 -9.76
CA TYR A 62 -1.85 40.91 -9.09
C TYR A 62 -3.34 40.61 -8.86
N ARG A 63 -3.98 41.38 -7.99
CA ARG A 63 -5.45 41.33 -7.85
C ARG A 63 -6.05 42.50 -8.62
N ASN A 64 -7.01 42.20 -9.49
CA ASN A 64 -7.79 43.23 -10.18
C ASN A 64 -8.85 43.84 -9.25
N ASP A 65 -9.64 44.78 -9.78
CA ASP A 65 -10.66 45.52 -9.01
C ASP A 65 -11.77 44.61 -8.44
N ARG A 66 -11.99 43.44 -9.06
CA ARG A 66 -12.92 42.40 -8.56
C ARG A 66 -12.29 41.49 -7.50
N GLY A 67 -11.06 41.77 -7.08
CA GLY A 67 -10.31 40.99 -6.11
C GLY A 67 -9.84 39.63 -6.63
N LEU A 68 -9.87 39.37 -7.94
CA LEU A 68 -9.42 38.09 -8.52
C LEU A 68 -7.91 38.14 -8.81
N LEU A 69 -7.20 37.06 -8.46
CA LEU A 69 -5.79 36.90 -8.82
C LEU A 69 -5.67 36.72 -10.35
N ARG A 70 -4.87 37.57 -10.99
CA ARG A 70 -4.60 37.56 -12.43
C ARG A 70 -3.11 37.67 -12.68
N LYS A 71 -2.65 37.04 -13.76
CA LYS A 71 -1.31 37.27 -14.29
C LYS A 71 -1.30 38.52 -15.18
N PRO A 72 -0.16 39.24 -15.27
CA PRO A 72 0.03 40.28 -16.26
C PRO A 72 -0.22 39.74 -17.67
N ARG A 73 -0.81 40.55 -18.55
CA ARG A 73 -0.99 40.20 -19.98
C ARG A 73 0.23 40.58 -20.83
N THR A 74 1.06 41.46 -20.31
CA THR A 74 2.33 41.90 -20.87
C THR A 74 3.45 41.60 -19.88
N PRO A 75 4.69 41.36 -20.36
CA PRO A 75 5.81 41.05 -19.49
C PRO A 75 6.27 42.29 -18.71
N LEU A 76 6.94 42.06 -17.58
CA LEU A 76 7.67 43.12 -16.86
C LEU A 76 8.87 43.60 -17.71
N ALA A 77 9.10 44.92 -17.75
CA ALA A 77 10.18 45.50 -18.54
C ALA A 77 11.57 45.20 -17.92
N PRO A 78 12.58 44.87 -18.72
CA PRO A 78 13.98 44.91 -18.27
C PRO A 78 14.32 46.28 -17.69
N GLY A 79 15.16 46.32 -16.65
CA GLY A 79 15.47 47.54 -15.89
C GLY A 79 14.52 47.83 -14.72
N THR A 80 13.42 47.10 -14.58
CA THR A 80 12.50 47.25 -13.44
C THR A 80 13.18 46.84 -12.13
N GLN A 81 13.07 47.67 -11.09
CA GLN A 81 13.58 47.38 -9.75
C GLN A 81 12.70 46.38 -9.01
N ILE A 82 13.34 45.49 -8.26
CA ILE A 82 12.70 44.48 -7.42
C ILE A 82 12.75 44.90 -5.96
N PHE A 83 11.67 44.70 -5.21
CA PHE A 83 11.58 44.99 -3.78
C PHE A 83 11.08 43.77 -3.00
N THR A 84 11.35 43.71 -1.69
CA THR A 84 10.79 42.69 -0.81
C THR A 84 9.28 42.86 -0.67
N ALA A 85 8.52 41.76 -0.75
CA ALA A 85 7.09 41.78 -0.46
C ALA A 85 6.83 41.70 1.05
N ASN A 86 5.99 42.59 1.59
CA ASN A 86 5.55 42.52 2.98
C ASN A 86 4.44 41.46 3.17
N ASP A 87 4.31 40.93 4.39
CA ASP A 87 3.43 39.81 4.71
C ASP A 87 1.93 40.09 4.45
N TYR A 88 1.49 41.33 4.66
CA TYR A 88 0.13 41.76 4.35
C TYR A 88 -0.14 41.70 2.84
N TYR A 89 0.80 42.19 2.04
CA TYR A 89 0.71 42.17 0.59
C TYR A 89 0.72 40.73 0.06
N ILE A 90 1.62 39.89 0.58
CA ILE A 90 1.70 38.47 0.21
C ILE A 90 0.38 37.76 0.50
N SER A 91 -0.07 37.77 1.76
CA SER A 91 -1.30 37.09 2.19
C SER A 91 -2.52 37.55 1.40
N ASN A 92 -2.66 38.86 1.18
CA ASN A 92 -3.74 39.40 0.37
C ASN A 92 -3.70 38.83 -1.05
N LYS A 93 -2.56 38.90 -1.76
CA LYS A 93 -2.49 38.47 -3.17
C LYS A 93 -2.67 36.96 -3.36
N ILE A 94 -2.07 36.11 -2.52
CA ILE A 94 -2.21 34.65 -2.63
C ILE A 94 -3.51 34.10 -2.01
N GLY A 95 -4.23 34.92 -1.25
CA GLY A 95 -5.52 34.56 -0.67
C GLY A 95 -5.43 33.75 0.62
N ILE A 96 -4.34 33.92 1.39
CA ILE A 96 -4.27 33.41 2.76
C ILE A 96 -5.17 34.26 3.65
N LYS A 97 -6.07 33.61 4.38
CA LYS A 97 -6.97 34.27 5.34
C LYS A 97 -6.21 34.65 6.61
N LYS A 98 -6.74 35.62 7.35
CA LYS A 98 -6.19 36.01 8.67
C LYS A 98 -6.46 34.96 9.75
N GLU A 99 -7.51 34.16 9.56
CA GLU A 99 -8.00 33.12 10.48
C GLU A 99 -8.50 31.91 9.69
N GLY A 100 -8.54 30.75 10.34
CA GLY A 100 -8.96 29.48 9.75
C GLY A 100 -8.23 28.31 10.39
N LEU A 101 -8.10 27.21 9.67
CA LEU A 101 -7.35 26.03 10.07
C LEU A 101 -5.84 26.32 9.90
N TYR A 102 -5.11 26.40 11.01
CA TYR A 102 -3.69 26.74 10.99
C TYR A 102 -2.82 25.51 10.67
N LEU A 103 -2.28 25.45 9.45
CA LEU A 103 -1.40 24.35 9.05
C LEU A 103 0.08 24.55 9.42
N GLY A 104 0.52 25.79 9.53
CA GLY A 104 1.94 26.11 9.72
C GLY A 104 2.33 27.42 9.04
N PHE A 105 3.61 27.60 8.73
CA PHE A 105 4.08 28.85 8.11
C PHE A 105 4.22 28.73 6.60
N LEU A 106 4.02 29.85 5.90
CA LEU A 106 4.36 29.95 4.49
C LEU A 106 5.88 29.75 4.33
N GLU A 107 6.29 28.87 3.43
CA GLU A 107 7.70 28.60 3.17
C GLU A 107 8.44 29.89 2.79
N GLY A 108 9.63 30.10 3.36
CA GLY A 108 10.39 31.33 3.20
C GLY A 108 9.92 32.49 4.08
N LYS A 109 8.94 32.29 4.98
CA LYS A 109 8.45 33.31 5.91
C LYS A 109 8.33 32.78 7.34
N ASP A 110 9.02 33.44 8.27
CA ASP A 110 9.04 33.02 9.68
C ASP A 110 7.77 33.41 10.46
N ASN A 111 6.98 34.35 9.94
CA ASN A 111 5.85 34.95 10.67
C ASN A 111 4.50 34.84 9.96
N LEU A 112 4.48 34.43 8.69
CA LEU A 112 3.26 34.40 7.89
C LEU A 112 2.56 33.05 8.00
N LYS A 113 1.54 32.97 8.86
CA LYS A 113 0.75 31.76 9.06
C LYS A 113 -0.06 31.39 7.82
N ALA A 114 0.03 30.14 7.40
CA ALA A 114 -0.80 29.55 6.36
C ALA A 114 -2.09 29.00 6.99
N PHE A 115 -3.16 29.79 6.87
CA PHE A 115 -4.51 29.37 7.26
C PHE A 115 -5.29 28.84 6.06
N ILE A 116 -6.05 27.77 6.29
CA ILE A 116 -7.03 27.28 5.32
C ILE A 116 -8.45 27.58 5.80
N ASP A 117 -9.29 28.01 4.87
CA ASP A 117 -10.73 28.16 5.12
C ASP A 117 -11.40 26.77 5.26
N PRO A 118 -11.97 26.43 6.43
CA PRO A 118 -12.65 25.15 6.63
C PRO A 118 -13.82 24.95 5.67
N LYS A 119 -14.56 26.02 5.32
CA LYS A 119 -15.68 25.95 4.37
C LYS A 119 -15.19 25.56 2.98
N LYS A 120 -14.04 26.10 2.55
CA LYS A 120 -13.41 25.71 1.29
C LYS A 120 -13.08 24.22 1.32
N ILE A 121 -12.34 23.72 2.31
CA ILE A 121 -11.95 22.29 2.36
C ILE A 121 -13.18 21.36 2.33
N ILE A 122 -14.22 21.66 3.11
CA ILE A 122 -15.44 20.84 3.16
C ILE A 122 -16.13 20.83 1.80
N THR A 123 -16.30 21.99 1.17
CA THR A 123 -17.02 22.12 -0.11
C THR A 123 -16.19 21.72 -1.33
N LYS A 124 -14.86 21.71 -1.23
CA LYS A 124 -13.95 21.45 -2.35
C LYS A 124 -13.36 20.04 -2.36
N HIS A 125 -13.58 19.30 -1.29
CA HIS A 125 -12.88 18.05 -0.99
C HIS A 125 -11.35 18.24 -0.93
N LEU A 126 -10.66 17.26 -0.35
CA LEU A 126 -9.23 17.32 -0.10
C LEU A 126 -8.56 16.01 -0.51
N ALA A 127 -7.40 16.10 -1.16
CA ALA A 127 -6.50 14.96 -1.30
C ALA A 127 -5.19 15.24 -0.56
N VAL A 128 -4.72 14.28 0.23
CA VAL A 128 -3.41 14.35 0.89
C VAL A 128 -2.50 13.24 0.38
N LEU A 129 -1.45 13.65 -0.32
CA LEU A 129 -0.68 12.79 -1.22
C LEU A 129 0.81 12.88 -0.88
N ALA A 130 1.43 11.76 -0.50
CA ALA A 130 2.87 11.72 -0.24
C ALA A 130 3.42 10.28 -0.22
N LYS A 131 4.72 10.11 -0.44
CA LYS A 131 5.40 8.82 -0.22
C LYS A 131 5.29 8.34 1.25
N SER A 132 5.62 7.07 1.49
CA SER A 132 5.74 6.55 2.87
C SER A 132 6.82 7.30 3.65
N GLY A 133 6.54 7.66 4.91
CA GLY A 133 7.42 8.51 5.72
C GLY A 133 7.45 9.99 5.29
N GLY A 134 6.64 10.41 4.32
CA GLY A 134 6.58 11.80 3.86
C GLY A 134 5.87 12.77 4.82
N GLY A 135 5.28 12.28 5.92
CA GLY A 135 4.59 13.10 6.93
C GLY A 135 3.06 13.17 6.79
N LYS A 136 2.41 12.33 5.97
CA LYS A 136 0.94 12.36 5.74
C LYS A 136 0.13 12.36 7.02
N SER A 137 0.26 11.32 7.84
CA SER A 137 -0.52 11.13 9.06
C SER A 137 -0.20 12.20 10.11
N TYR A 138 1.01 12.77 10.08
CA TYR A 138 1.38 13.92 10.90
C TYR A 138 0.60 15.18 10.47
N THR A 139 0.60 15.49 9.18
CA THR A 139 -0.15 16.62 8.59
C THR A 139 -1.65 16.46 8.77
N ILE A 140 -2.19 15.24 8.62
CA ILE A 140 -3.60 14.94 8.90
C ILE A 140 -3.90 15.12 10.38
N GLY A 141 -2.99 14.71 11.27
CA GLY A 141 -3.10 15.01 12.70
C GLY A 141 -3.23 16.51 12.96
N VAL A 142 -2.38 17.34 12.36
CA VAL A 142 -2.49 18.81 12.42
C VAL A 142 -3.86 19.29 11.93
N LEU A 143 -4.31 18.80 10.78
CA LEU A 143 -5.62 19.18 10.23
C LEU A 143 -6.78 18.78 11.15
N LEU A 144 -6.74 17.56 11.72
CA LEU A 144 -7.76 17.06 12.64
C LEU A 144 -7.80 17.89 13.94
N GLU A 145 -6.64 18.30 14.48
CA GLU A 145 -6.57 19.19 15.66
C GLU A 145 -7.26 20.54 15.39
N GLU A 146 -7.08 21.10 14.19
CA GLU A 146 -7.70 22.36 13.79
C GLU A 146 -9.20 22.19 13.55
N LEU A 147 -9.63 21.16 12.82
CA LEU A 147 -11.04 20.87 12.57
C LEU A 147 -11.80 20.62 13.88
N ALA A 148 -11.20 19.84 14.78
CA ALA A 148 -11.68 19.63 16.14
C ALA A 148 -11.82 20.95 16.91
N SER A 149 -10.78 21.79 16.92
CA SER A 149 -10.81 23.08 17.62
C SER A 149 -11.82 24.06 17.01
N TYR A 150 -12.11 23.92 15.71
CA TYR A 150 -13.13 24.70 15.00
C TYR A 150 -14.55 24.14 15.20
N GLY A 151 -14.70 22.95 15.81
CA GLY A 151 -15.98 22.31 16.07
C GLY A 151 -16.60 21.57 14.88
N VAL A 152 -15.82 21.30 13.81
CA VAL A 152 -16.29 20.55 12.64
C VAL A 152 -16.37 19.05 12.97
N PRO A 153 -17.55 18.42 12.86
CA PRO A 153 -17.66 16.97 13.03
C PRO A 153 -16.81 16.23 12.01
N CYS A 154 -16.04 15.24 12.46
CA CYS A 154 -15.14 14.48 11.59
C CYS A 154 -15.36 12.97 11.78
N VAL A 155 -15.29 12.23 10.68
CA VAL A 155 -15.25 10.76 10.68
C VAL A 155 -13.97 10.33 9.96
N VAL A 156 -13.10 9.59 10.66
CA VAL A 156 -11.83 9.08 10.12
C VAL A 156 -11.95 7.57 9.93
N ILE A 157 -11.75 7.10 8.70
CA ILE A 157 -11.59 5.68 8.39
C ILE A 157 -10.09 5.37 8.49
N ASP A 158 -9.72 4.60 9.50
CA ASP A 158 -8.32 4.35 9.89
C ASP A 158 -7.99 2.85 9.79
N PRO A 159 -7.42 2.38 8.66
CA PRO A 159 -7.06 0.97 8.47
C PRO A 159 -5.90 0.49 9.35
N HIS A 160 -5.13 1.40 9.96
CA HIS A 160 -3.87 1.07 10.62
C HIS A 160 -3.79 1.46 12.10
N GLY A 161 -4.78 2.21 12.61
CA GLY A 161 -4.87 2.68 13.99
C GLY A 161 -3.84 3.76 14.30
N GLU A 162 -3.63 4.73 13.40
CA GLU A 162 -2.63 5.79 13.54
C GLU A 162 -3.14 7.04 14.29
N TYR A 163 -4.47 7.21 14.40
CA TYR A 163 -5.07 8.45 14.90
C TYR A 163 -5.53 8.40 16.37
N SER A 164 -5.59 7.24 17.01
CA SER A 164 -6.14 7.07 18.37
C SER A 164 -5.43 7.93 19.43
N ASP A 165 -4.12 8.16 19.27
CA ASP A 165 -3.29 8.93 20.22
C ASP A 165 -3.56 10.44 20.20
N ILE A 166 -4.40 10.95 19.28
CA ILE A 166 -4.84 12.36 19.27
C ILE A 166 -5.54 12.77 20.58
N LYS A 167 -6.02 11.79 21.34
CA LYS A 167 -6.61 11.96 22.68
C LYS A 167 -5.65 12.62 23.67
N TYR A 168 -4.34 12.44 23.50
CA TYR A 168 -3.34 12.83 24.47
C TYR A 168 -2.52 14.06 24.02
N PRO A 169 -2.10 14.94 24.95
CA PRO A 169 -1.24 16.08 24.62
C PRO A 169 0.16 15.62 24.22
N ASN A 170 0.76 16.30 23.23
CA ASN A 170 2.09 15.96 22.72
C ASN A 170 3.18 16.22 23.77
N THR A 171 3.90 15.17 24.14
CA THR A 171 5.02 15.18 25.10
C THR A 171 6.37 14.83 24.46
N SER A 172 6.42 14.76 23.12
CA SER A 172 7.62 14.41 22.36
C SER A 172 8.75 15.44 22.57
N LYS A 173 9.91 14.99 23.07
CA LYS A 173 11.09 15.84 23.26
C LYS A 173 11.56 16.52 21.97
N ASP A 174 11.39 15.86 20.83
CA ASP A 174 11.79 16.43 19.52
C ASP A 174 10.88 17.59 19.10
N ASP A 175 9.61 17.56 19.51
CA ASP A 175 8.59 18.53 19.13
C ASP A 175 8.56 19.71 20.12
N VAL A 176 8.96 19.48 21.38
CA VAL A 176 8.91 20.48 22.47
C VAL A 176 9.61 21.78 22.11
N LYS A 177 10.75 21.71 21.42
CA LYS A 177 11.53 22.88 21.00
C LYS A 177 10.83 23.75 19.94
N TYR A 178 9.83 23.21 19.25
CA TYR A 178 9.16 23.90 18.14
C TYR A 178 7.79 24.50 18.52
N PHE A 179 7.22 24.17 19.69
CA PHE A 179 5.93 24.74 20.13
C PHE A 179 5.93 26.27 20.15
N LYS A 180 6.99 26.87 20.70
CA LYS A 180 7.15 28.33 20.76
C LYS A 180 7.26 28.93 19.35
N ASN A 181 8.00 28.28 18.45
CA ASN A 181 8.21 28.74 17.09
C ASN A 181 6.88 28.79 16.32
N TYR A 182 6.09 27.71 16.39
CA TYR A 182 4.79 27.61 15.75
C TYR A 182 3.65 28.30 16.52
N ARG A 183 3.91 28.85 17.71
CA ARG A 183 2.90 29.52 18.56
C ARG A 183 1.72 28.61 18.86
N VAL A 184 2.00 27.35 19.19
CA VAL A 184 1.01 26.35 19.60
C VAL A 184 1.42 25.68 20.91
N THR A 185 0.44 25.17 21.65
CA THR A 185 0.67 24.48 22.93
C THR A 185 0.17 23.04 22.85
N PRO A 186 0.81 22.10 23.57
CA PRO A 186 0.33 20.73 23.69
C PRO A 186 -1.13 20.67 24.13
N LYS A 187 -1.93 19.85 23.46
CA LYS A 187 -3.36 19.63 23.76
C LYS A 187 -3.77 18.25 23.28
N GLY A 188 -4.45 17.51 24.15
CA GLY A 188 -5.19 16.29 23.79
C GLY A 188 -6.66 16.58 23.52
N PHE A 189 -7.33 15.70 22.79
CA PHE A 189 -8.71 15.85 22.35
C PHE A 189 -9.62 14.71 22.86
N ALA A 190 -9.30 14.12 24.00
CA ALA A 190 -10.01 12.95 24.55
C ALA A 190 -11.52 13.19 24.78
N ASP A 191 -11.90 14.42 25.10
CA ASP A 191 -13.28 14.87 25.35
C ASP A 191 -14.19 14.77 24.11
N ILE A 192 -13.62 14.97 22.93
CA ILE A 192 -14.37 14.96 21.67
C ILE A 192 -14.15 13.67 20.86
N VAL A 193 -13.07 12.94 21.11
CA VAL A 193 -12.73 11.73 20.34
C VAL A 193 -13.62 10.57 20.76
N LYS A 194 -14.22 9.89 19.78
CA LYS A 194 -14.87 8.59 19.97
C LYS A 194 -14.26 7.58 19.01
N GLU A 195 -13.77 6.47 19.53
CA GLU A 195 -13.13 5.44 18.71
C GLU A 195 -14.04 4.21 18.61
N PHE A 196 -14.19 3.70 17.40
CA PHE A 196 -14.95 2.51 17.06
C PHE A 196 -14.02 1.48 16.41
N THR A 197 -14.27 0.20 16.66
CA THR A 197 -13.48 -0.90 16.08
C THR A 197 -14.37 -2.07 15.67
N ILE A 198 -13.98 -2.80 14.63
CA ILE A 198 -14.59 -4.09 14.32
C ILE A 198 -13.97 -5.19 15.20
N ASN A 199 -12.68 -5.07 15.51
CA ASN A 199 -11.93 -6.05 16.30
C ASN A 199 -11.58 -5.47 17.67
N THR A 200 -12.38 -5.80 18.69
CA THR A 200 -12.16 -5.37 20.08
C THR A 200 -11.03 -6.12 20.77
N GLU A 201 -10.62 -7.29 20.26
CA GLU A 201 -9.45 -8.01 20.79
C GLU A 201 -8.16 -7.26 20.49
N VAL A 202 -8.07 -6.65 19.30
CA VAL A 202 -6.92 -5.85 18.88
C VAL A 202 -6.96 -4.43 19.44
N ASN A 203 -8.16 -3.85 19.58
CA ASN A 203 -8.36 -2.47 20.03
C ASN A 203 -9.35 -2.43 21.23
N PRO A 204 -8.92 -2.83 22.44
CA PRO A 204 -9.81 -3.03 23.58
C PRO A 204 -10.39 -1.74 24.17
N GLU A 205 -9.74 -0.59 23.96
CA GLU A 205 -10.22 0.72 24.41
C GLU A 205 -11.29 1.33 23.48
N ALA A 206 -11.48 0.75 22.29
CA ALA A 206 -12.43 1.24 21.30
C ALA A 206 -13.81 0.59 21.48
N SER A 207 -14.86 1.33 21.17
CA SER A 207 -16.23 0.80 21.18
C SER A 207 -16.45 -0.14 20.00
N GLN A 208 -17.17 -1.24 20.19
CA GLN A 208 -17.49 -2.13 19.09
C GLN A 208 -18.38 -1.42 18.06
N LEU A 209 -17.97 -1.44 16.80
CA LEU A 209 -18.76 -0.96 15.67
C LEU A 209 -19.87 -1.98 15.37
N LYS A 210 -21.13 -1.54 15.43
CA LYS A 210 -22.28 -2.32 15.01
C LYS A 210 -23.04 -1.57 13.92
N LEU A 211 -23.35 -2.27 12.84
CA LEU A 211 -24.06 -1.78 11.68
C LEU A 211 -25.42 -2.43 11.58
N GLU A 212 -26.37 -1.76 10.96
CA GLU A 212 -27.72 -2.28 10.80
C GLU A 212 -27.71 -3.51 9.88
N VAL A 213 -28.43 -4.56 10.28
CA VAL A 213 -28.66 -5.72 9.41
C VAL A 213 -29.46 -5.25 8.19
N PRO A 214 -28.96 -5.42 6.95
CA PRO A 214 -29.72 -5.04 5.77
C PRO A 214 -31.06 -5.77 5.71
N GLN A 215 -32.13 -5.04 5.44
CA GLN A 215 -33.49 -5.59 5.41
C GLN A 215 -33.96 -5.96 3.99
N ASP A 216 -33.21 -5.57 2.95
CA ASP A 216 -33.54 -5.84 1.56
C ASP A 216 -32.49 -6.74 0.87
N ALA A 217 -32.91 -7.41 -0.21
CA ALA A 217 -32.02 -8.30 -0.98
C ALA A 217 -30.77 -7.58 -1.51
N TYR A 218 -30.90 -6.32 -1.93
CA TYR A 218 -29.79 -5.53 -2.44
C TYR A 218 -28.72 -5.31 -1.37
N GLY A 219 -29.11 -4.86 -0.17
CA GLY A 219 -28.21 -4.64 0.95
C GLY A 219 -27.55 -5.92 1.44
N ILE A 220 -28.28 -7.04 1.46
CA ILE A 220 -27.70 -8.37 1.76
C ILE A 220 -26.62 -8.73 0.74
N ILE A 221 -26.90 -8.60 -0.56
CA ILE A 221 -25.94 -8.87 -1.63
C ILE A 221 -24.68 -8.00 -1.48
N GLN A 222 -24.85 -6.72 -1.12
CA GLN A 222 -23.72 -5.82 -0.92
C GLN A 222 -22.87 -6.14 0.33
N ALA A 223 -23.50 -6.69 1.37
CA ALA A 223 -22.81 -7.11 2.59
C ALA A 223 -22.01 -8.42 2.41
N MET A 224 -22.40 -9.27 1.46
CA MET A 224 -21.77 -10.57 1.23
C MET A 224 -20.26 -10.48 1.03
N PRO A 225 -19.44 -11.37 1.63
CA PRO A 225 -17.98 -11.30 1.57
C PRO A 225 -17.39 -11.53 0.17
N PHE A 226 -18.12 -12.17 -0.74
CA PHE A 226 -17.70 -12.46 -2.12
C PHE A 226 -18.71 -11.92 -3.15
N LYS A 227 -18.34 -11.97 -4.44
CA LYS A 227 -19.25 -11.60 -5.54
C LYS A 227 -20.36 -12.64 -5.69
N ILE A 228 -21.59 -12.16 -5.75
CA ILE A 228 -22.80 -12.98 -5.92
C ILE A 228 -23.10 -13.14 -7.42
N SER A 229 -23.36 -14.38 -7.86
CA SER A 229 -23.74 -14.69 -9.24
C SER A 229 -25.22 -14.35 -9.50
N SER A 230 -25.64 -14.25 -10.77
CA SER A 230 -27.04 -13.99 -11.13
C SER A 230 -28.02 -15.00 -10.52
N GLY A 231 -27.66 -16.28 -10.52
CA GLY A 231 -28.48 -17.33 -9.89
C GLY A 231 -28.56 -17.19 -8.37
N GLN A 232 -27.45 -16.80 -7.71
CA GLN A 232 -27.46 -16.53 -6.28
C GLN A 232 -28.23 -15.26 -5.93
N THR A 233 -28.16 -14.23 -6.78
CA THR A 233 -28.96 -13.01 -6.66
C THR A 233 -30.44 -13.34 -6.68
N GLY A 234 -30.89 -14.11 -7.68
CA GLY A 234 -32.30 -14.55 -7.78
C GLY A 234 -32.74 -15.34 -6.54
N LEU A 235 -31.87 -16.20 -6.01
CA LEU A 235 -32.14 -16.97 -4.80
C LEU A 235 -32.27 -16.06 -3.55
N ILE A 236 -31.37 -15.09 -3.37
CA ILE A 236 -31.47 -14.12 -2.27
C ILE A 236 -32.76 -13.30 -2.37
N HIS A 237 -33.12 -12.83 -3.58
CA HIS A 237 -34.38 -12.10 -3.78
C HIS A 237 -35.60 -12.95 -3.41
N ASN A 238 -35.66 -14.20 -3.87
CA ASN A 238 -36.76 -15.11 -3.52
C ASN A 238 -36.85 -15.35 -2.02
N THR A 239 -35.71 -15.64 -1.37
CA THR A 239 -35.64 -15.86 0.08
C THR A 239 -36.11 -14.63 0.87
N ILE A 240 -35.68 -13.43 0.49
CA ILE A 240 -36.10 -12.20 1.17
C ILE A 240 -37.60 -11.98 1.00
N ASN A 241 -38.15 -12.14 -0.21
CA ASN A 241 -39.59 -11.98 -0.45
C ASN A 241 -40.43 -12.93 0.43
N ILE A 242 -40.03 -14.20 0.57
CA ILE A 242 -40.71 -15.18 1.43
C ILE A 242 -40.67 -14.74 2.90
N LEU A 243 -39.52 -14.24 3.35
CA LEU A 243 -39.34 -13.80 4.73
C LEU A 243 -40.09 -12.49 5.03
N GLU A 244 -40.21 -11.59 4.06
CA GLU A 244 -40.98 -10.34 4.19
C GLU A 244 -42.48 -10.58 4.41
N GLU A 245 -43.05 -11.66 3.88
CA GLU A 245 -44.46 -12.04 4.09
C GLU A 245 -44.75 -12.45 5.54
N SER A 246 -43.74 -12.94 6.27
CA SER A 246 -43.91 -13.56 7.59
C SER A 246 -43.20 -12.84 8.73
N LYS A 247 -42.23 -11.96 8.44
CA LYS A 247 -41.41 -11.27 9.46
C LYS A 247 -41.29 -9.78 9.18
N SER A 248 -41.40 -8.98 10.24
CA SER A 248 -41.19 -7.53 10.19
C SER A 248 -39.73 -7.11 10.18
N LYS A 249 -38.82 -7.97 10.67
CA LYS A 249 -37.37 -7.78 10.62
C LYS A 249 -36.70 -9.10 10.25
N ILE A 250 -35.77 -9.02 9.30
CA ILE A 250 -35.08 -10.18 8.75
C ILE A 250 -33.63 -10.16 9.25
N GLY A 251 -33.22 -11.25 9.89
CA GLY A 251 -31.87 -11.50 10.35
C GLY A 251 -31.10 -12.44 9.42
N PHE A 252 -29.78 -12.45 9.53
CA PHE A 252 -28.95 -13.40 8.76
C PHE A 252 -29.27 -14.86 9.08
N GLN A 253 -29.65 -15.17 10.33
CA GLN A 253 -30.05 -16.52 10.71
C GLN A 253 -31.35 -16.94 10.00
N ASP A 254 -32.33 -16.03 9.91
CA ASP A 254 -33.61 -16.29 9.23
C ASP A 254 -33.38 -16.63 7.74
N ILE A 255 -32.47 -15.89 7.09
CA ILE A 255 -32.09 -16.14 5.69
C ILE A 255 -31.40 -17.51 5.56
N VAL A 256 -30.53 -17.88 6.50
CA VAL A 256 -29.87 -19.20 6.49
C VAL A 256 -30.88 -20.32 6.66
N ASP A 257 -31.84 -20.17 7.57
CA ASP A 257 -32.86 -21.18 7.86
C ASP A 257 -33.77 -21.39 6.64
N GLU A 258 -34.22 -20.32 6.00
CA GLU A 258 -35.04 -20.39 4.79
C GLU A 258 -34.26 -20.98 3.60
N LEU A 259 -32.99 -20.60 3.43
CA LEU A 259 -32.14 -21.17 2.39
C LEU A 259 -31.93 -22.68 2.56
N ASN A 260 -31.86 -23.18 3.81
CA ASN A 260 -31.70 -24.61 4.06
C ASN A 260 -32.87 -25.43 3.52
N ILE A 261 -34.09 -24.87 3.52
CA ILE A 261 -35.30 -25.49 3.00
C ILE A 261 -35.27 -25.54 1.46
N ILE A 262 -34.73 -24.52 0.81
CA ILE A 262 -34.73 -24.42 -0.66
C ILE A 262 -33.78 -25.46 -1.30
N GLU A 263 -34.28 -26.26 -2.25
CA GLU A 263 -33.50 -27.23 -3.01
C GLU A 263 -32.66 -26.58 -4.13
N SER A 264 -31.57 -25.91 -3.75
CA SER A 264 -30.63 -25.30 -4.70
C SER A 264 -29.18 -25.44 -4.28
N ASN A 265 -28.31 -25.90 -5.18
CA ASN A 265 -26.86 -25.97 -4.91
C ASN A 265 -26.21 -24.59 -4.74
N ALA A 266 -26.85 -23.51 -5.22
CA ALA A 266 -26.34 -22.16 -5.08
C ALA A 266 -26.39 -21.62 -3.64
N LYS A 267 -27.20 -22.25 -2.76
CA LYS A 267 -27.42 -21.82 -1.37
C LYS A 267 -26.19 -21.91 -0.49
N TRP A 268 -25.33 -22.91 -0.70
CA TRP A 268 -24.24 -23.23 0.22
C TRP A 268 -23.22 -22.10 0.36
N ASN A 269 -22.88 -21.45 -0.75
CA ASN A 269 -21.98 -20.30 -0.72
C ASN A 269 -22.62 -19.12 0.03
N ILE A 270 -23.91 -18.84 -0.23
CA ILE A 270 -24.67 -17.77 0.42
C ILE A 270 -24.70 -18.00 1.94
N ILE A 271 -25.06 -19.22 2.37
CA ILE A 271 -25.07 -19.63 3.78
C ILE A 271 -23.69 -19.43 4.42
N SER A 272 -22.63 -19.90 3.77
CA SER A 272 -21.25 -19.74 4.26
C SER A 272 -20.88 -18.26 4.44
N GLY A 273 -21.26 -17.41 3.48
CA GLY A 273 -21.06 -15.97 3.56
C GLY A 273 -21.80 -15.31 4.73
N LEU A 274 -23.09 -15.63 4.91
CA LEU A 274 -23.90 -15.12 6.02
C LEU A 274 -23.34 -15.56 7.37
N GLN A 275 -22.97 -16.84 7.50
CA GLN A 275 -22.34 -17.36 8.71
C GLN A 275 -21.00 -16.66 9.00
N GLN A 276 -20.21 -16.34 7.97
CA GLN A 276 -18.99 -15.56 8.12
C GLN A 276 -19.31 -14.16 8.65
N LEU A 277 -20.31 -13.47 8.11
CA LEU A 277 -20.72 -12.15 8.58
C LEU A 277 -21.20 -12.18 10.03
N MET A 278 -22.01 -13.17 10.41
CA MET A 278 -22.48 -13.35 11.78
C MET A 278 -21.32 -13.49 12.77
N LYS A 279 -20.27 -14.27 12.43
CA LYS A 279 -19.08 -14.45 13.28
C LYS A 279 -18.31 -13.15 13.55
N THR A 280 -18.45 -12.13 12.69
CA THR A 280 -17.75 -10.85 12.89
C THR A 280 -18.40 -9.98 13.96
N ASN A 281 -19.66 -10.26 14.34
CA ASN A 281 -20.48 -9.40 15.20
C ASN A 281 -20.60 -7.95 14.71
N LEU A 282 -20.34 -7.69 13.43
CA LEU A 282 -20.42 -6.36 12.83
C LEU A 282 -21.88 -5.91 12.62
N PHE A 283 -22.80 -6.83 12.37
CA PHE A 283 -24.20 -6.52 12.07
C PHE A 283 -25.10 -6.83 13.26
N SER A 284 -26.06 -5.94 13.55
CA SER A 284 -26.97 -6.07 14.68
C SER A 284 -28.29 -5.35 14.44
N PHE A 285 -29.37 -5.81 15.07
CA PHE A 285 -30.64 -5.09 15.15
C PHE A 285 -30.59 -3.89 16.12
N SER A 286 -29.53 -3.79 16.91
CA SER A 286 -29.19 -2.63 17.74
C SER A 286 -27.87 -2.03 17.25
N PRO A 287 -27.87 -1.37 16.08
CA PRO A 287 -26.67 -0.77 15.51
C PRO A 287 -26.18 0.40 16.36
N THR A 288 -24.91 0.77 16.18
CA THR A 288 -24.35 1.99 16.76
C THR A 288 -25.11 3.19 16.19
N ALA A 289 -25.67 4.04 17.05
CA ALA A 289 -26.49 5.15 16.57
C ALA A 289 -25.64 6.15 15.79
N VAL A 290 -26.19 6.67 14.68
CA VAL A 290 -25.49 7.65 13.82
C VAL A 290 -25.01 8.88 14.60
N SER A 291 -25.78 9.32 15.59
CA SER A 291 -25.44 10.43 16.49
C SER A 291 -24.20 10.19 17.36
N GLU A 292 -23.79 8.93 17.55
CA GLU A 292 -22.53 8.62 18.22
C GLU A 292 -21.33 8.97 17.34
N PHE A 293 -21.45 8.72 16.02
CA PHE A 293 -20.44 9.08 15.03
C PHE A 293 -20.41 10.58 14.75
N ILE A 294 -21.58 11.19 14.58
CA ILE A 294 -21.68 12.56 14.07
C ILE A 294 -22.57 13.39 14.98
N ARG A 295 -21.94 14.37 15.62
CA ARG A 295 -22.58 15.47 16.34
C ARG A 295 -21.63 16.67 16.36
N PRO A 296 -22.09 17.89 16.65
CA PRO A 296 -21.22 19.05 16.78
C PRO A 296 -20.02 18.76 17.68
N ASN A 297 -18.82 19.19 17.27
CA ASN A 297 -17.58 18.99 18.01
C ASN A 297 -17.26 17.52 18.35
N ARG A 298 -17.46 16.59 17.38
CA ARG A 298 -17.11 15.17 17.51
C ARG A 298 -16.02 14.79 16.52
N LEU A 299 -15.00 14.08 16.99
CA LEU A 299 -14.03 13.39 16.13
C LEU A 299 -14.21 11.88 16.30
N SER A 300 -14.83 11.24 15.32
CA SER A 300 -15.05 9.81 15.31
C SER A 300 -13.97 9.10 14.52
N ILE A 301 -13.30 8.13 15.13
CA ILE A 301 -12.26 7.32 14.52
C ILE A 301 -12.81 5.90 14.37
N VAL A 302 -12.92 5.43 13.14
CA VAL A 302 -13.26 4.05 12.81
C VAL A 302 -11.95 3.31 12.58
N ASN A 303 -11.42 2.72 13.65
CA ASN A 303 -10.18 1.96 13.66
C ASN A 303 -10.45 0.53 13.16
N LEU A 304 -9.94 0.23 11.97
CA LEU A 304 -10.13 -1.05 11.29
C LEU A 304 -8.92 -1.99 11.42
N LYS A 305 -7.95 -1.60 12.26
CA LYS A 305 -6.75 -2.38 12.52
C LYS A 305 -7.10 -3.76 13.07
N GLY A 306 -6.51 -4.79 12.46
CA GLY A 306 -6.74 -6.17 12.85
C GLY A 306 -7.96 -6.83 12.19
N SER A 307 -8.65 -6.14 11.29
CA SER A 307 -9.73 -6.70 10.48
C SER A 307 -9.26 -7.02 9.05
N PRO A 308 -9.73 -8.11 8.43
CA PRO A 308 -9.43 -8.45 7.03
C PRO A 308 -9.88 -7.36 6.06
N PRO A 309 -9.15 -7.08 4.96
CA PRO A 309 -9.48 -6.02 4.00
C PRO A 309 -10.92 -6.06 3.48
N GLU A 310 -11.44 -7.26 3.21
CA GLU A 310 -12.82 -7.44 2.72
C GLU A 310 -13.85 -6.95 3.75
N LEU A 311 -13.61 -7.24 5.03
CA LEU A 311 -14.48 -6.80 6.12
C LEU A 311 -14.37 -5.30 6.35
N GLN A 312 -13.17 -4.73 6.23
CA GLN A 312 -12.97 -3.28 6.25
C GLN A 312 -13.80 -2.60 5.16
N GLN A 313 -13.76 -3.11 3.93
CA GLN A 313 -14.53 -2.55 2.81
C GLN A 313 -16.04 -2.66 3.01
N ILE A 314 -16.53 -3.78 3.56
CA ILE A 314 -17.96 -3.95 3.88
C ILE A 314 -18.38 -2.92 4.93
N ALA A 315 -17.63 -2.82 6.04
CA ALA A 315 -17.95 -1.89 7.12
C ALA A 315 -17.96 -0.44 6.64
N VAL A 316 -16.94 -0.03 5.87
CA VAL A 316 -16.86 1.31 5.28
C VAL A 316 -18.01 1.54 4.32
N LYS A 317 -18.34 0.58 3.46
CA LYS A 317 -19.46 0.73 2.53
C LYS A 317 -20.78 0.98 3.28
N SER A 318 -21.12 0.09 4.19
CA SER A 318 -22.37 0.13 4.96
C SER A 318 -22.47 1.41 5.79
N LEU A 319 -21.42 1.74 6.55
CA LEU A 319 -21.37 2.98 7.34
C LEU A 319 -21.53 4.22 6.46
N LEU A 320 -20.72 4.36 5.40
CA LEU A 320 -20.78 5.55 4.55
C LEU A 320 -22.10 5.70 3.81
N THR A 321 -22.77 4.59 3.49
CA THR A 321 -24.08 4.61 2.85
C THR A 321 -25.12 5.17 3.81
N GLU A 322 -25.14 4.67 5.05
CA GLU A 322 -26.04 5.16 6.10
C GLU A 322 -25.78 6.65 6.42
N LEU A 323 -24.52 7.03 6.66
CA LEU A 323 -24.15 8.41 6.95
C LEU A 323 -24.54 9.35 5.80
N PHE A 324 -24.33 8.94 4.55
CA PHE A 324 -24.66 9.77 3.39
C PHE A 324 -26.17 9.95 3.23
N GLU A 325 -26.97 8.89 3.38
CA GLU A 325 -28.43 8.98 3.30
C GLU A 325 -29.03 9.81 4.44
N LYS A 326 -28.53 9.65 5.67
CA LYS A 326 -28.92 10.49 6.81
C LYS A 326 -28.56 11.96 6.58
N ARG A 327 -27.40 12.23 5.98
CA ARG A 327 -26.99 13.60 5.65
C ARG A 327 -27.87 14.20 4.55
N LYS A 328 -28.25 13.44 3.51
CA LYS A 328 -29.16 13.90 2.44
C LYS A 328 -30.53 14.32 2.97
N ARG A 329 -30.97 13.72 4.09
CA ARG A 329 -32.22 14.03 4.78
C ARG A 329 -32.08 15.07 5.90
N ASP A 330 -30.92 15.71 6.02
CA ASP A 330 -30.60 16.69 7.07
C ASP A 330 -30.76 16.17 8.51
N GLU A 331 -30.74 14.85 8.72
CA GLU A 331 -30.85 14.23 10.05
C GLU A 331 -29.55 14.35 10.88
N ILE A 332 -28.43 14.61 10.20
CA ILE A 332 -27.11 14.80 10.82
C ILE A 332 -26.41 16.05 10.28
N PRO A 333 -25.54 16.70 11.09
CA PRO A 333 -24.88 17.92 10.66
C PRO A 333 -23.87 17.68 9.52
N PRO A 334 -23.50 18.73 8.77
CA PRO A 334 -22.34 18.72 7.88
C PRO A 334 -21.10 18.20 8.59
N PHE A 335 -20.33 17.36 7.91
CA PHE A 335 -19.16 16.71 8.50
C PHE A 335 -18.06 16.50 7.47
N PHE A 336 -16.85 16.28 7.98
CA PHE A 336 -15.69 15.97 7.17
C PHE A 336 -15.34 14.49 7.30
N LEU A 337 -15.36 13.78 6.16
CA LEU A 337 -15.02 12.37 6.06
C LEU A 337 -13.56 12.24 5.60
N ILE A 338 -12.73 11.59 6.40
CA ILE A 338 -11.32 11.32 6.09
C ILE A 338 -11.16 9.83 5.84
N ILE A 339 -10.61 9.45 4.69
CA ILE A 339 -10.32 8.07 4.34
C ILE A 339 -8.81 7.88 4.20
N GLU A 340 -8.21 7.21 5.18
CA GLU A 340 -6.81 6.83 5.12
C GLU A 340 -6.59 5.63 4.20
N GLU A 341 -5.45 5.62 3.51
CA GLU A 341 -5.09 4.67 2.46
C GLU A 341 -6.26 4.40 1.50
N ALA A 342 -6.83 5.48 0.96
CA ALA A 342 -8.04 5.48 0.14
C ALA A 342 -7.98 4.49 -1.05
N HIS A 343 -6.78 4.13 -1.53
CA HIS A 343 -6.59 3.12 -2.57
C HIS A 343 -7.04 1.70 -2.15
N ASN A 344 -7.19 1.42 -0.85
CA ASN A 344 -7.76 0.15 -0.34
C ASN A 344 -9.29 0.11 -0.42
N PHE A 345 -9.93 1.28 -0.45
CA PHE A 345 -11.39 1.45 -0.37
C PHE A 345 -12.02 1.91 -1.67
N CYS A 346 -11.26 2.62 -2.51
CA CYS A 346 -11.67 3.06 -3.84
C CYS A 346 -10.47 3.01 -4.81
N PRO A 347 -9.95 1.81 -5.14
CA PRO A 347 -8.89 1.67 -6.12
C PRO A 347 -9.34 2.09 -7.51
N GLU A 348 -8.40 2.60 -8.31
CA GLU A 348 -8.59 2.74 -9.75
C GLU A 348 -8.81 1.36 -10.37
N ARG A 349 -9.77 1.25 -11.31
CA ARG A 349 -10.28 -0.03 -11.85
C ARG A 349 -9.20 -1.00 -12.32
N GLY A 350 -8.09 -0.50 -12.85
CA GLY A 350 -6.95 -1.32 -13.31
C GLY A 350 -6.11 -1.95 -12.19
N TYR A 351 -6.23 -1.46 -10.94
CA TYR A 351 -5.47 -1.95 -9.78
C TYR A 351 -6.29 -2.83 -8.83
N GLY A 352 -7.60 -2.86 -8.99
CA GLY A 352 -8.50 -3.67 -8.18
C GLY A 352 -9.92 -3.12 -8.14
N GLU A 353 -10.78 -3.82 -7.40
CA GLU A 353 -12.15 -3.42 -7.11
C GLU A 353 -12.37 -3.54 -5.60
N ALA A 354 -13.02 -2.54 -5.00
CA ALA A 354 -13.39 -2.55 -3.58
C ALA A 354 -14.89 -2.27 -3.44
N LYS A 355 -15.55 -2.94 -2.49
CA LYS A 355 -17.02 -2.82 -2.31
C LYS A 355 -17.48 -1.41 -1.96
N SER A 356 -16.64 -0.67 -1.24
CA SER A 356 -16.85 0.73 -0.86
C SER A 356 -16.65 1.72 -2.01
N SER A 357 -16.11 1.31 -3.17
CA SER A 357 -15.79 2.24 -4.26
C SER A 357 -17.02 3.00 -4.76
N SER A 358 -18.18 2.34 -4.85
CA SER A 358 -19.41 2.95 -5.37
C SER A 358 -19.87 4.13 -4.51
N ILE A 359 -19.92 3.94 -3.20
CA ILE A 359 -20.36 5.00 -2.28
C ILE A 359 -19.32 6.12 -2.17
N ILE A 360 -18.03 5.81 -2.20
CA ILE A 360 -16.97 6.84 -2.17
C ILE A 360 -17.01 7.71 -3.44
N ARG A 361 -17.23 7.12 -4.63
CA ARG A 361 -17.43 7.87 -5.89
C ARG A 361 -18.67 8.77 -5.81
N THR A 362 -19.77 8.25 -5.26
CA THR A 362 -21.01 9.01 -5.09
C THR A 362 -20.80 10.19 -4.14
N ILE A 363 -20.15 9.96 -3.00
CA ILE A 363 -19.78 11.00 -2.04
C ILE A 363 -18.88 12.05 -2.69
N ALA A 364 -17.88 11.65 -3.49
CA ALA A 364 -17.00 12.59 -4.17
C ALA A 364 -17.74 13.45 -5.21
N ALA A 365 -18.75 12.91 -5.88
CA ALA A 365 -19.53 13.63 -6.89
C ALA A 365 -20.63 14.52 -6.29
N GLU A 366 -21.25 14.10 -5.19
CA GLU A 366 -22.48 14.72 -4.67
C GLU A 366 -22.34 15.28 -3.26
N GLY A 367 -21.39 14.78 -2.46
CA GLY A 367 -21.26 15.08 -1.03
C GLY A 367 -21.20 16.57 -0.72
N ARG A 368 -20.52 17.36 -1.58
CA ARG A 368 -20.48 18.82 -1.50
C ARG A 368 -21.86 19.46 -1.39
N LYS A 369 -22.85 19.00 -2.17
CA LYS A 369 -24.21 19.57 -2.21
C LYS A 369 -24.89 19.45 -0.85
N PHE A 370 -24.53 18.42 -0.10
CA PHE A 370 -25.07 18.11 1.21
C PHE A 370 -24.11 18.52 2.33
N GLY A 371 -23.02 19.26 2.07
CA GLY A 371 -22.07 19.64 3.13
C GLY A 371 -21.31 18.46 3.75
N LEU A 372 -21.19 17.34 3.02
CA LEU A 372 -20.28 16.24 3.36
C LEU A 372 -18.98 16.46 2.57
N GLY A 373 -17.92 16.87 3.28
CA GLY A 373 -16.61 17.04 2.68
C GLY A 373 -15.80 15.76 2.73
N LEU A 374 -15.20 15.34 1.61
CA LEU A 374 -14.34 14.17 1.53
C LEU A 374 -12.86 14.57 1.57
N CYS A 375 -12.06 13.83 2.35
CA CYS A 375 -10.62 13.85 2.34
C CYS A 375 -10.08 12.46 2.04
N VAL A 376 -9.37 12.30 0.92
CA VAL A 376 -8.69 11.04 0.57
C VAL A 376 -7.20 11.14 0.84
N ILE A 377 -6.65 10.17 1.56
CA ILE A 377 -5.23 10.13 1.88
C ILE A 377 -4.65 8.89 1.20
N SER A 378 -3.56 9.05 0.45
CA SER A 378 -2.90 7.91 -0.17
C SER A 378 -1.42 8.15 -0.37
N GLN A 379 -0.67 7.07 -0.23
CA GLN A 379 0.74 7.05 -0.61
C GLN A 379 1.00 6.72 -2.07
N ARG A 380 -0.04 6.27 -2.77
CA ARG A 380 -0.02 5.90 -4.20
C ARG A 380 -1.18 6.62 -4.89
N PRO A 381 -1.09 7.93 -5.15
CA PRO A 381 -2.10 8.68 -5.90
C PRO A 381 -2.58 7.96 -7.16
N ALA A 382 -1.67 7.38 -7.95
CA ALA A 382 -2.02 6.70 -9.20
C ALA A 382 -2.88 5.43 -9.01
N ARG A 383 -2.98 4.89 -7.79
CA ARG A 383 -3.80 3.71 -7.46
C ARG A 383 -5.18 4.07 -6.93
N VAL A 384 -5.44 5.34 -6.61
CA VAL A 384 -6.77 5.81 -6.20
C VAL A 384 -7.58 6.11 -7.45
N ASP A 385 -8.89 5.87 -7.39
CA ASP A 385 -9.81 6.16 -8.48
C ASP A 385 -9.69 7.62 -8.97
N LYS A 386 -9.50 7.78 -10.28
CA LYS A 386 -9.30 9.11 -10.90
C LYS A 386 -10.52 10.02 -10.78
N SER A 387 -11.73 9.47 -10.80
CA SER A 387 -12.94 10.27 -10.62
C SER A 387 -13.01 10.83 -9.20
N VAL A 388 -12.56 10.09 -8.19
CA VAL A 388 -12.50 10.60 -6.81
C VAL A 388 -11.42 11.66 -6.65
N LEU A 389 -10.20 11.42 -7.17
CA LEU A 389 -9.11 12.40 -7.09
C LEU A 389 -9.40 13.69 -7.84
N SER A 390 -10.03 13.62 -9.02
CA SER A 390 -10.40 14.82 -9.80
C SER A 390 -11.48 15.68 -9.13
N GLN A 391 -12.33 15.09 -8.28
CA GLN A 391 -13.28 15.84 -7.46
C GLN A 391 -12.61 16.48 -6.22
N CYS A 392 -11.40 16.06 -5.85
CA CYS A 392 -10.61 16.67 -4.79
C CYS A 392 -9.91 17.93 -5.31
N THR A 393 -10.66 19.04 -5.38
CA THR A 393 -10.15 20.30 -5.94
C THR A 393 -9.14 21.00 -5.03
N SER A 394 -9.07 20.64 -3.74
CA SER A 394 -7.96 21.03 -2.86
C SER A 394 -7.00 19.86 -2.65
N GLN A 395 -5.70 20.12 -2.59
CA GLN A 395 -4.69 19.09 -2.35
C GLN A 395 -3.58 19.57 -1.42
N ILE A 396 -3.09 18.66 -0.59
CA ILE A 396 -1.84 18.80 0.17
C ILE A 396 -0.89 17.74 -0.40
N ALA A 397 -0.01 18.17 -1.29
CA ALA A 397 1.02 17.34 -1.88
C ALA A 397 2.32 17.47 -1.08
N MET A 398 2.77 16.39 -0.47
CA MET A 398 4.10 16.33 0.14
C MET A 398 5.05 15.57 -0.79
N GLN A 399 6.21 15.16 -0.29
CA GLN A 399 7.21 14.53 -1.15
C GLN A 399 6.67 13.29 -1.88
N VAL A 400 6.72 13.28 -3.21
CA VAL A 400 6.37 12.14 -4.06
C VAL A 400 7.50 11.88 -5.06
N SER A 401 8.03 10.66 -5.06
CA SER A 401 9.15 10.29 -5.93
C SER A 401 8.75 9.55 -7.20
N ASN A 402 7.61 8.86 -7.19
CA ASN A 402 7.17 8.04 -8.32
C ASN A 402 6.61 8.94 -9.45
N PRO A 403 7.09 8.81 -10.70
CA PRO A 403 6.61 9.64 -11.81
C PRO A 403 5.12 9.49 -12.12
N GLY A 404 4.56 8.29 -11.97
CA GLY A 404 3.13 8.05 -12.17
C GLY A 404 2.28 8.75 -11.11
N ASP A 405 2.73 8.73 -9.85
CA ASP A 405 2.07 9.43 -8.75
C ASP A 405 2.20 10.95 -8.87
N LEU A 406 3.36 11.46 -9.32
CA LEU A 406 3.56 12.88 -9.63
C LEU A 406 2.61 13.33 -10.75
N LYS A 407 2.54 12.58 -11.86
CA LYS A 407 1.61 12.88 -12.95
C LYS A 407 0.15 12.88 -12.50
N ALA A 408 -0.22 12.00 -11.57
CA ALA A 408 -1.57 11.99 -11.01
C ALA A 408 -1.87 13.31 -10.26
N ILE A 409 -0.90 13.87 -9.54
CA ILE A 409 -1.02 15.19 -8.89
C ILE A 409 -1.12 16.30 -9.94
N SER A 410 -0.18 16.33 -10.90
CA SER A 410 -0.10 17.35 -11.95
C SER A 410 -1.35 17.40 -12.83
N ASN A 411 -1.86 16.24 -13.24
CA ASN A 411 -3.05 16.16 -14.10
C ASN A 411 -4.34 16.52 -13.35
N SER A 412 -4.33 16.51 -12.02
CA SER A 412 -5.51 16.82 -11.22
C SER A 412 -5.70 18.34 -11.01
N PHE A 413 -4.71 19.18 -11.35
CA PHE A 413 -4.81 20.63 -11.18
C PHE A 413 -4.18 21.41 -12.34
N GLU A 414 -4.95 22.32 -12.92
CA GLU A 414 -4.46 23.21 -13.98
C GLU A 414 -3.43 24.20 -13.45
N GLY A 415 -2.30 24.32 -14.14
CA GLY A 415 -1.26 25.31 -13.81
C GLY A 415 -0.10 24.81 -12.95
N ILE A 416 0.00 23.49 -12.70
CA ILE A 416 1.23 22.88 -12.19
C ILE A 416 2.28 22.89 -13.31
N THR A 417 3.39 23.60 -13.09
CA THR A 417 4.52 23.65 -14.02
C THR A 417 5.46 22.45 -13.80
N GLY A 418 6.26 22.09 -14.80
CA GLY A 418 7.30 21.06 -14.63
C GLY A 418 8.34 21.41 -13.54
N GLU A 419 8.49 22.69 -13.22
CA GLU A 419 9.28 23.14 -12.08
C GLU A 419 8.61 22.81 -10.75
N THR A 420 7.31 23.05 -10.62
CA THR A 420 6.53 22.65 -9.44
C THR A 420 6.63 21.14 -9.20
N GLU A 421 6.60 20.32 -10.26
CA GLU A 421 6.79 18.87 -10.14
C GLU A 421 8.17 18.48 -9.59
N ARG A 422 9.24 19.18 -10.02
CA ARG A 422 10.59 18.98 -9.49
C ARG A 422 10.67 19.33 -8.01
N GLU A 423 9.99 20.40 -7.60
CA GLU A 423 9.93 20.81 -6.20
C GLU A 423 9.15 19.83 -5.33
N ILE A 424 8.01 19.32 -5.80
CA ILE A 424 7.26 18.24 -5.09
C ILE A 424 8.15 17.01 -4.91
N ARG A 425 8.98 16.66 -5.90
CA ARG A 425 9.90 15.51 -5.80
C ARG A 425 10.98 15.70 -4.73
N ASN A 426 11.50 16.92 -4.61
CA ASN A 426 12.61 17.25 -3.72
C ASN A 426 12.17 17.82 -2.37
N LEU A 427 10.86 17.89 -2.12
CA LEU A 427 10.31 18.51 -0.92
C LEU A 427 10.80 17.81 0.37
N PRO A 428 11.33 18.55 1.36
CA PRO A 428 11.69 18.00 2.66
C PRO A 428 10.48 17.43 3.41
N VAL A 429 10.74 16.47 4.31
CA VAL A 429 9.72 16.01 5.26
C VAL A 429 9.32 17.16 6.18
N GLY A 430 8.01 17.29 6.44
CA GLY A 430 7.45 18.41 7.20
C GLY A 430 7.02 19.59 6.32
N LYS A 431 7.37 19.59 5.03
CA LYS A 431 6.87 20.59 4.08
C LYS A 431 5.81 20.00 3.16
N ALA A 432 4.88 20.85 2.73
CA ALA A 432 3.81 20.47 1.81
C ALA A 432 3.49 21.59 0.82
N LEU A 433 3.12 21.22 -0.39
CA LEU A 433 2.50 22.10 -1.37
C LEU A 433 0.98 22.05 -1.19
N LEU A 434 0.37 23.20 -0.92
CA LEU A 434 -1.07 23.38 -0.82
C LEU A 434 -1.63 23.93 -2.13
N ILE A 435 -2.64 23.26 -2.68
CA ILE A 435 -3.25 23.54 -3.98
C ILE A 435 -4.77 23.66 -3.79
N GLY A 436 -5.42 24.60 -4.48
CA GLY A 436 -6.89 24.75 -4.53
C GLY A 436 -7.59 25.30 -3.27
N ALA A 437 -6.90 25.25 -2.12
CA ALA A 437 -7.33 25.87 -0.87
C ALA A 437 -7.08 27.40 -0.84
N THR A 438 -5.99 27.83 -1.47
CA THR A 438 -5.60 29.23 -1.71
C THR A 438 -5.79 29.59 -3.19
N ASP A 439 -5.68 30.88 -3.52
CA ASP A 439 -5.88 31.35 -4.91
C ASP A 439 -4.62 31.12 -5.77
N TYR A 440 -3.48 30.82 -5.13
CA TYR A 440 -2.22 30.41 -5.73
C TYR A 440 -1.64 29.21 -4.97
N PRO A 441 -0.96 28.25 -5.63
CA PRO A 441 -0.28 27.15 -4.93
C PRO A 441 0.79 27.67 -3.98
N ILE A 442 0.81 27.21 -2.73
CA ILE A 442 1.78 27.68 -1.72
C ILE A 442 2.51 26.53 -1.06
N PHE A 443 3.81 26.71 -0.81
CA PHE A 443 4.57 25.80 0.03
C PHE A 443 4.39 26.19 1.49
N VAL A 444 4.15 25.21 2.35
CA VAL A 444 3.88 25.39 3.78
C VAL A 444 4.81 24.48 4.57
N ASP A 445 5.45 25.05 5.58
CA ASP A 445 6.14 24.32 6.64
C ASP A 445 5.11 23.92 7.70
N ILE A 446 4.81 22.63 7.77
CA ILE A 446 3.74 22.08 8.61
C ILE A 446 4.13 22.21 10.08
N ARG A 447 3.24 22.82 10.87
CA ARG A 447 3.46 23.03 12.30
C ARG A 447 3.59 21.71 13.05
N VAL A 448 4.22 21.78 14.22
CA VAL A 448 4.18 20.65 15.15
C VAL A 448 2.77 20.37 15.65
N ARG A 449 2.47 19.09 15.83
CA ARG A 449 1.21 18.59 16.40
C ARG A 449 1.09 18.99 17.86
N ARG A 450 -0.11 19.40 18.26
CA ARG A 450 -0.47 19.66 19.66
C ARG A 450 -0.75 18.36 20.41
N SER A 451 -1.26 17.35 19.70
CA SER A 451 -1.54 16.03 20.25
C SER A 451 -0.42 15.04 19.97
N GLN A 452 -0.43 13.90 20.66
CA GLN A 452 0.49 12.81 20.35
C GLN A 452 0.24 12.22 18.96
N HIS A 453 1.27 11.58 18.43
CA HIS A 453 1.24 10.86 17.17
C HIS A 453 1.78 9.44 17.38
N GLY A 454 0.88 8.45 17.33
CA GLY A 454 1.20 7.03 17.47
C GLY A 454 1.95 6.41 16.30
N GLY A 455 1.92 7.09 15.15
CA GLY A 455 2.49 6.64 13.88
C GLY A 455 3.96 6.99 13.67
N ARG A 456 4.69 7.52 14.66
CA ARG A 456 6.16 7.42 14.59
C ARG A 456 6.43 5.93 14.47
N ALA A 457 7.00 5.50 13.33
CA ALA A 457 7.48 4.13 13.16
C ALA A 457 8.16 3.78 14.47
N LYS A 458 7.53 2.91 15.28
CA LYS A 458 8.04 2.58 16.62
C LYS A 458 9.49 2.32 16.36
N THR A 459 10.38 3.19 16.84
CA THR A 459 11.80 2.97 16.69
C THR A 459 11.96 1.66 17.43
N PHE A 460 12.12 0.57 16.69
CA PHE A 460 12.01 -0.76 17.24
C PHE A 460 13.23 -0.89 18.13
N ASP A 461 13.08 -0.49 19.39
CA ASP A 461 14.07 -0.74 20.38
C ASP A 461 13.92 -2.23 20.68
N LEU A 462 14.68 -3.01 19.90
CA LEU A 462 14.73 -4.46 19.98
C LEU A 462 14.89 -4.92 21.43
N LYS A 463 15.60 -4.15 22.26
CA LYS A 463 15.82 -4.44 23.68
C LYS A 463 14.57 -4.21 24.53
N LYS A 464 13.75 -3.23 24.20
CA LYS A 464 12.49 -2.91 24.90
C LYS A 464 11.37 -3.89 24.51
N SER A 465 11.28 -4.26 23.23
CA SER A 465 10.34 -5.28 22.75
C SER A 465 10.58 -6.69 23.34
N VAL A 466 11.83 -7.02 23.70
CA VAL A 466 12.14 -8.25 24.43
C VAL A 466 11.70 -8.19 25.90
N LYS A 467 11.77 -7.00 26.53
CA LYS A 467 11.36 -6.79 27.93
C LYS A 467 9.84 -6.70 28.11
N ASP A 468 9.14 -6.11 27.15
CA ASP A 468 7.69 -5.91 27.20
C ASP A 468 6.89 -7.17 26.81
N TYR A 469 7.57 -8.22 26.32
CA TYR A 469 6.95 -9.51 26.08
C TYR A 469 6.63 -10.21 27.42
N LYS A 470 5.39 -10.06 27.88
CA LYS A 470 4.83 -10.86 28.97
C LYS A 470 3.89 -11.91 28.38
N PRO A 471 4.21 -13.21 28.46
CA PRO A 471 3.26 -14.25 28.10
C PRO A 471 2.04 -14.15 29.05
N SER A 472 0.84 -14.16 28.47
CA SER A 472 -0.42 -14.14 29.23
C SER A 472 -0.50 -15.38 30.13
N LYS A 473 -0.70 -15.16 31.44
CA LYS A 473 -0.93 -16.24 32.41
C LYS A 473 -2.26 -16.92 32.11
N SER A 474 -2.22 -18.20 31.76
CA SER A 474 -3.39 -19.07 31.75
C SER A 474 -3.83 -19.37 33.19
N VAL A 475 -5.14 -19.27 33.40
CA VAL A 475 -5.88 -19.61 34.62
C VAL A 475 -5.49 -21.01 35.12
N GLU A 476 -5.33 -21.11 36.44
CA GLU A 476 -4.94 -22.30 37.17
C GLU A 476 -5.92 -23.46 36.97
N SER A 477 -5.37 -24.64 36.67
CA SER A 477 -5.94 -25.91 37.12
C SER A 477 -4.87 -26.64 37.92
N SER A 478 -5.21 -26.88 39.17
CA SER A 478 -4.45 -27.43 40.29
C SER A 478 -3.75 -28.77 40.04
N ASN A 479 -2.61 -28.91 40.71
CA ASN A 479 -1.93 -30.14 41.16
C ASN A 479 -1.52 -31.18 40.10
N ILE A 480 -0.21 -31.27 39.83
CA ILE A 480 0.64 -32.43 40.18
C ILE A 480 2.12 -32.06 39.96
N SER A 481 2.94 -32.54 40.88
CA SER A 481 4.38 -32.39 41.12
C SER A 481 5.33 -32.59 39.91
N LYS A 482 6.40 -31.79 39.88
CA LYS A 482 7.67 -31.96 39.12
C LYS A 482 8.42 -33.23 39.54
N PRO A 483 9.30 -33.88 38.72
CA PRO A 483 10.39 -33.22 38.00
C PRO A 483 10.73 -33.66 36.55
N ILE A 484 11.22 -32.67 35.79
CA ILE A 484 12.23 -32.70 34.70
C ILE A 484 12.02 -33.69 33.53
N ALA A 485 11.50 -33.19 32.39
CA ALA A 485 12.01 -33.47 31.03
C ALA A 485 11.24 -32.72 29.92
N LYS A 486 11.99 -32.29 28.88
CA LYS A 486 11.62 -31.92 27.50
C LYS A 486 10.90 -30.56 27.25
N LYS A 487 11.66 -29.63 26.66
CA LYS A 487 11.20 -28.45 25.89
C LYS A 487 10.14 -28.88 24.86
N SER A 488 8.89 -28.45 25.00
CA SER A 488 7.86 -28.60 23.97
C SER A 488 7.87 -27.39 23.03
N ILE A 489 8.15 -27.65 21.75
CA ILE A 489 8.20 -26.70 20.63
C ILE A 489 6.78 -26.26 20.26
N ALA A 490 6.57 -24.95 20.05
CA ALA A 490 5.28 -24.37 19.69
C ALA A 490 4.77 -24.89 18.33
N LYS A 491 3.57 -25.50 18.31
CA LYS A 491 2.91 -25.99 17.09
C LYS A 491 2.32 -24.81 16.30
N LYS A 492 2.83 -24.58 15.09
CA LYS A 492 2.24 -23.69 14.07
C LYS A 492 1.98 -24.52 12.82
N SER A 493 0.72 -24.62 12.41
CA SER A 493 0.33 -25.32 11.19
C SER A 493 0.97 -24.66 9.97
N ALA A 494 1.80 -25.39 9.24
CA ALA A 494 2.41 -24.91 8.00
C ALA A 494 2.04 -25.84 6.84
N TYR A 495 1.95 -25.26 5.63
CA TYR A 495 1.65 -26.01 4.42
C TYR A 495 2.91 -26.75 3.96
N ILE A 496 3.02 -28.02 4.33
CA ILE A 496 4.24 -28.82 4.35
C ILE A 496 4.09 -30.04 3.42
N LEU A 497 5.16 -30.41 2.73
CA LEU A 497 5.29 -31.72 2.12
C LEU A 497 5.51 -32.77 3.20
N GLU A 498 4.53 -33.66 3.36
CA GLU A 498 4.48 -34.67 4.40
C GLU A 498 5.75 -35.55 4.38
N PRO A 499 6.56 -35.57 5.46
CA PRO A 499 7.70 -36.45 5.59
C PRO A 499 7.30 -37.91 5.39
N LYS A 500 8.07 -38.67 4.61
CA LYS A 500 7.92 -40.13 4.52
C LYS A 500 8.59 -40.88 5.67
N ILE A 501 9.57 -40.24 6.31
CA ILE A 501 10.30 -40.76 7.46
C ILE A 501 10.09 -39.86 8.68
N GLY A 502 9.81 -40.46 9.83
CA GLY A 502 9.62 -39.77 11.10
C GLY A 502 10.89 -39.67 11.95
N ILE A 503 10.88 -38.79 12.96
CA ILE A 503 12.02 -38.61 13.89
C ILE A 503 12.39 -39.93 14.60
N LYS A 504 11.39 -40.71 15.03
CA LYS A 504 11.62 -42.01 15.71
C LYS A 504 12.29 -43.06 14.80
N GLU A 505 12.01 -43.00 13.50
CA GLU A 505 12.60 -43.93 12.53
C GLU A 505 14.05 -43.57 12.25
N ILE A 506 14.37 -42.27 12.19
CA ILE A 506 15.75 -41.77 12.12
C ILE A 506 16.56 -42.20 13.36
N GLU A 507 15.96 -42.08 14.56
CA GLU A 507 16.57 -42.55 15.82
C GLU A 507 16.88 -44.06 15.81
N THR A 508 16.12 -44.85 15.06
CA THR A 508 16.30 -46.31 14.97
C THR A 508 17.31 -46.71 13.89
N LEU A 509 17.39 -45.94 12.79
CA LEU A 509 18.23 -46.25 11.63
C LEU A 509 19.65 -45.70 11.77
N GLU A 510 19.87 -44.66 12.58
CA GLU A 510 21.20 -44.08 12.83
C GLU A 510 22.01 -44.99 13.77
N LYS A 511 23.24 -45.31 13.36
CA LYS A 511 24.12 -46.24 14.08
C LYS A 511 24.93 -45.54 15.17
N SER A 512 25.26 -44.26 14.95
CA SER A 512 26.03 -43.45 15.89
C SER A 512 25.10 -42.79 16.91
N LYS A 513 25.59 -42.51 18.12
CA LYS A 513 24.78 -41.88 19.17
C LYS A 513 24.34 -40.46 18.75
N ILE A 514 23.03 -40.24 18.72
CA ILE A 514 22.41 -38.95 18.35
C ILE A 514 22.42 -37.99 19.55
N LYS A 515 22.97 -36.79 19.37
CA LYS A 515 22.89 -35.67 20.33
C LYS A 515 21.59 -34.89 20.18
N ASN A 516 21.19 -34.61 18.95
CA ASN A 516 20.05 -33.75 18.65
C ASN A 516 19.51 -34.02 17.23
N ILE A 517 18.19 -33.97 17.07
CA ILE A 517 17.53 -33.96 15.77
C ILE A 517 16.66 -32.72 15.70
N SER A 518 16.86 -31.91 14.67
CA SER A 518 16.12 -30.68 14.48
C SER A 518 15.52 -30.61 13.07
N VAL A 519 14.33 -30.02 12.94
CA VAL A 519 13.63 -29.90 11.64
C VAL A 519 13.90 -28.53 11.04
N ILE A 520 14.47 -28.52 9.84
CA ILE A 520 14.71 -27.33 9.03
C ILE A 520 13.67 -27.29 7.91
N LEU A 521 12.92 -26.19 7.80
CA LEU A 521 11.99 -26.00 6.68
C LEU A 521 12.64 -25.19 5.56
N ARG A 522 12.70 -25.77 4.37
CA ARG A 522 13.10 -25.08 3.14
C ARG A 522 11.88 -24.52 2.40
N PRO A 523 11.90 -23.25 1.97
CA PRO A 523 10.80 -22.65 1.22
C PRO A 523 10.75 -23.20 -0.19
N CYS A 524 9.56 -23.63 -0.63
CA CYS A 524 9.32 -24.19 -1.94
C CYS A 524 8.11 -23.53 -2.61
N LEU A 525 8.11 -23.51 -3.94
CA LEU A 525 6.96 -23.10 -4.74
C LEU A 525 6.48 -24.28 -5.57
N LEU A 526 5.28 -24.76 -5.30
CA LEU A 526 4.62 -25.76 -6.14
C LEU A 526 3.86 -25.03 -7.27
N ALA A 527 4.28 -25.22 -8.51
CA ALA A 527 3.68 -24.61 -9.69
C ALA A 527 2.99 -25.68 -10.55
N SER A 528 1.71 -25.51 -10.83
CA SER A 528 0.96 -26.31 -11.79
C SER A 528 1.08 -25.68 -13.16
N CYS A 529 1.62 -26.43 -14.11
CA CYS A 529 2.04 -25.96 -15.41
C CYS A 529 1.33 -26.72 -16.54
N SER A 530 1.17 -26.07 -17.68
CA SER A 530 0.69 -26.68 -18.92
C SER A 530 1.67 -26.41 -20.06
N SER A 531 1.92 -27.45 -20.85
CA SER A 531 2.54 -27.37 -22.18
C SER A 531 1.50 -27.77 -23.24
N ALA A 532 1.81 -27.54 -24.52
CA ALA A 532 0.89 -27.72 -25.66
C ALA A 532 0.15 -29.07 -25.73
N LYS A 533 0.64 -30.10 -25.03
CA LYS A 533 0.02 -31.44 -25.03
C LYS A 533 -0.41 -31.97 -23.65
N ASN A 534 -0.01 -31.36 -22.52
CA ASN A 534 -0.16 -31.98 -21.19
C ASN A 534 -0.05 -30.98 -20.01
N ASN A 535 -0.58 -31.38 -18.84
CA ASN A 535 -0.46 -30.68 -17.55
C ASN A 535 0.47 -31.45 -16.59
N PHE A 536 1.30 -30.74 -15.82
CA PHE A 536 2.22 -31.33 -14.83
C PHE A 536 2.51 -30.33 -13.70
N ASP A 537 3.01 -30.81 -12.56
CA ASP A 537 3.37 -29.97 -11.41
C ASP A 537 4.88 -29.93 -11.23
N ILE A 538 5.44 -28.78 -10.87
CA ILE A 538 6.89 -28.62 -10.60
C ILE A 538 7.07 -28.03 -9.21
N LEU A 539 7.98 -28.61 -8.42
CA LEU A 539 8.38 -28.07 -7.13
C LEU A 539 9.72 -27.33 -7.25
N PHE A 540 9.72 -26.03 -7.01
CA PHE A 540 10.93 -25.19 -7.04
C PHE A 540 11.52 -24.99 -5.65
N ASP A 541 12.84 -25.10 -5.54
CA ASP A 541 13.62 -24.62 -4.39
C ASP A 541 13.75 -23.10 -4.45
N MET A 542 13.08 -22.40 -3.53
CA MET A 542 13.09 -20.94 -3.46
C MET A 542 14.36 -20.37 -2.82
N ASN A 543 15.29 -21.22 -2.38
CA ASN A 543 16.57 -20.81 -1.82
C ASN A 543 17.71 -20.86 -2.88
N ASN A 544 17.75 -21.89 -3.73
CA ASN A 544 18.90 -22.16 -4.61
C ASN A 544 18.64 -22.13 -6.13
N PHE A 545 17.43 -21.76 -6.56
CA PHE A 545 16.99 -21.78 -7.96
C PHE A 545 17.17 -23.15 -8.63
N GLN A 546 16.52 -24.15 -8.03
CA GLN A 546 16.58 -25.55 -8.45
C GLN A 546 15.16 -26.12 -8.54
N ILE A 547 15.00 -27.21 -9.27
CA ILE A 547 13.77 -28.03 -9.24
C ILE A 547 14.04 -29.27 -8.39
N PHE A 548 13.11 -29.60 -7.51
CA PHE A 548 13.10 -30.89 -6.83
C PHE A 548 12.39 -31.92 -7.71
N SER A 549 13.02 -33.09 -7.90
CA SER A 549 12.42 -34.24 -8.57
C SER A 549 12.44 -35.44 -7.62
N LEU A 550 11.30 -36.13 -7.53
CA LEU A 550 11.08 -37.26 -6.64
C LEU A 550 10.71 -38.49 -7.47
N THR A 551 11.70 -39.30 -7.83
CA THR A 551 11.49 -40.62 -8.43
C THR A 551 11.60 -41.70 -7.35
N ASN A 552 12.82 -41.95 -6.86
CA ASN A 552 13.11 -42.85 -5.73
C ASN A 552 13.86 -42.16 -4.57
N LYS A 553 14.70 -41.17 -4.91
CA LYS A 553 15.35 -40.25 -3.97
C LYS A 553 14.99 -38.81 -4.35
N LEU A 554 15.00 -37.89 -3.40
CA LEU A 554 14.90 -36.47 -3.69
C LEU A 554 16.17 -36.01 -4.40
N SER A 555 16.04 -35.68 -5.68
CA SER A 555 17.13 -35.15 -6.49
C SER A 555 16.88 -33.67 -6.81
N THR A 556 17.95 -32.91 -6.99
CA THR A 556 17.89 -31.48 -7.35
C THR A 556 18.42 -31.25 -8.75
N ILE A 557 17.64 -30.58 -9.57
CA ILE A 557 18.04 -30.14 -10.92
C ILE A 557 18.37 -28.65 -10.84
N ARG A 558 19.64 -28.31 -11.01
CA ARG A 558 20.09 -26.91 -11.03
C ARG A 558 19.60 -26.22 -12.29
N LEU A 559 18.98 -25.05 -12.14
CA LEU A 559 18.48 -24.29 -13.28
C LEU A 559 19.53 -23.28 -13.75
N PRO A 560 19.82 -23.23 -15.06
CA PRO A 560 20.68 -22.19 -15.60
C PRO A 560 19.99 -20.82 -15.50
N THR A 561 20.66 -19.85 -14.89
CA THR A 561 20.10 -18.53 -14.59
C THR A 561 19.92 -17.64 -15.82
N ASN A 562 20.59 -17.95 -16.93
CA ASN A 562 20.72 -17.06 -18.09
C ASN A 562 19.91 -17.51 -19.32
N VAL A 563 19.08 -18.56 -19.22
CA VAL A 563 18.31 -19.08 -20.38
C VAL A 563 17.28 -18.09 -20.91
N ALA A 564 16.72 -17.26 -20.04
CA ALA A 564 15.76 -16.24 -20.42
C ALA A 564 16.33 -15.19 -21.40
N ASN A 565 17.65 -14.99 -21.39
CA ASN A 565 18.34 -13.96 -22.18
C ASN A 565 18.92 -14.50 -23.51
N LEU A 566 18.63 -15.74 -23.89
CA LEU A 566 19.12 -16.32 -25.13
C LEU A 566 18.49 -15.68 -26.37
N SER A 567 19.31 -15.40 -27.38
CA SER A 567 18.84 -14.92 -28.68
C SER A 567 17.98 -15.99 -29.39
N PRO A 568 17.10 -15.61 -30.35
CA PRO A 568 16.29 -16.58 -31.10
C PRO A 568 17.13 -17.68 -31.78
N ILE A 569 18.32 -17.32 -32.27
CA ILE A 569 19.23 -18.25 -32.92
C ILE A 569 19.87 -19.21 -31.91
N GLN A 570 20.30 -18.71 -30.74
CA GLN A 570 20.82 -19.54 -29.65
C GLN A 570 19.78 -20.55 -29.13
N LYS A 571 18.50 -20.14 -29.06
CA LYS A 571 17.38 -21.03 -28.71
C LYS A 571 17.19 -22.14 -29.75
N LYS A 572 17.17 -21.79 -31.04
CA LYS A 572 17.07 -22.78 -32.14
C LYS A 572 18.17 -23.84 -32.08
N VAL A 573 19.41 -23.42 -31.80
CA VAL A 573 20.54 -24.36 -31.64
C VAL A 573 20.36 -25.24 -30.40
N LEU A 574 19.95 -24.66 -29.27
CA LEU A 574 19.71 -25.40 -28.03
C LEU A 574 18.59 -26.44 -28.17
N ASP A 575 17.51 -26.12 -28.89
CA ASP A 575 16.38 -27.01 -29.14
C ASP A 575 16.81 -28.26 -29.93
N ILE A 576 17.61 -28.09 -31.00
CA ILE A 576 18.15 -29.19 -31.79
C ILE A 576 19.07 -30.11 -30.96
N ILE A 577 19.89 -29.53 -30.07
CA ILE A 577 20.74 -30.31 -29.15
C ILE A 577 19.88 -31.10 -28.16
N ASN A 578 18.82 -30.49 -27.63
CA ASN A 578 17.91 -31.13 -26.69
C ASN A 578 17.14 -32.32 -27.31
N GLU A 579 16.79 -32.25 -28.59
CA GLU A 579 16.10 -33.34 -29.30
C GLU A 579 16.98 -34.58 -29.52
N THR A 580 18.28 -34.40 -29.74
CA THR A 580 19.20 -35.48 -30.12
C THR A 580 19.97 -36.10 -28.95
N SER A 581 19.86 -35.54 -27.74
CA SER A 581 20.60 -35.91 -26.51
C SER A 581 22.13 -35.73 -26.59
N GLN A 582 22.75 -36.03 -27.73
CA GLN A 582 24.15 -35.81 -28.06
C GLN A 582 24.30 -35.52 -29.56
N THR A 583 25.08 -34.49 -29.90
CA THR A 583 25.29 -34.08 -31.30
C THR A 583 26.71 -33.58 -31.52
N THR A 584 27.13 -33.38 -32.77
CA THR A 584 28.42 -32.76 -33.12
C THR A 584 28.21 -31.36 -33.69
N VAL A 585 29.25 -30.52 -33.69
CA VAL A 585 29.19 -29.18 -34.31
C VAL A 585 28.87 -29.29 -35.81
N SER A 586 29.36 -30.34 -36.48
CA SER A 586 29.06 -30.64 -37.89
C SER A 586 27.59 -30.99 -38.11
N ASP A 587 26.99 -31.79 -37.24
CA ASP A 587 25.55 -32.11 -37.33
C ASP A 587 24.67 -30.88 -37.06
N LEU A 588 25.09 -30.03 -36.12
CA LEU A 588 24.41 -28.75 -35.84
C LEU A 588 24.48 -27.81 -37.03
N PHE A 589 25.61 -27.75 -37.73
CA PHE A 589 25.75 -27.01 -38.98
C PHE A 589 24.72 -27.48 -40.02
N VAL A 590 24.62 -28.80 -40.25
CA VAL A 590 23.66 -29.37 -41.21
C VAL A 590 22.21 -29.10 -40.80
N LYS A 591 21.87 -29.23 -39.51
CA LYS A 591 20.48 -29.10 -39.04
C LYS A 591 20.00 -27.65 -38.84
N THR A 592 20.91 -26.71 -38.58
CA THR A 592 20.54 -25.32 -38.29
C THR A 592 20.42 -24.45 -39.54
N GLY A 593 21.18 -24.78 -40.59
CA GLY A 593 21.32 -23.98 -41.81
C GLY A 593 22.19 -22.73 -41.65
N LEU A 594 22.94 -22.62 -40.55
CA LEU A 594 23.82 -21.48 -40.23
C LEU A 594 25.26 -21.75 -40.71
N GLY A 595 26.09 -20.71 -40.82
CA GLY A 595 27.51 -20.89 -41.17
C GLY A 595 28.29 -21.64 -40.07
N PHE A 596 29.29 -22.45 -40.42
CA PHE A 596 30.03 -23.27 -39.45
C PHE A 596 30.68 -22.44 -38.32
N ASN A 597 31.26 -21.28 -38.65
CA ASN A 597 31.84 -20.34 -37.66
C ASN A 597 30.78 -19.76 -36.72
N GLU A 598 29.57 -19.53 -37.22
CA GLU A 598 28.44 -19.01 -36.44
C GLU A 598 27.92 -20.05 -35.46
N VAL A 599 27.76 -21.31 -35.91
CA VAL A 599 27.39 -22.45 -35.05
C VAL A 599 28.44 -22.68 -33.98
N SER A 600 29.71 -22.69 -34.34
CA SER A 600 30.82 -22.85 -33.38
C SER A 600 30.87 -21.71 -32.34
N GLY A 601 30.62 -20.47 -32.78
CA GLY A 601 30.51 -19.31 -31.89
C GLY A 601 29.34 -19.40 -30.91
N ILE A 602 28.17 -19.88 -31.37
CA ILE A 602 26.98 -20.10 -30.54
C ILE A 602 27.22 -21.21 -29.53
N VAL A 603 27.76 -22.36 -29.95
CA VAL A 603 28.09 -23.49 -29.07
C VAL A 603 29.09 -23.05 -27.99
N SER A 604 30.13 -22.31 -28.36
CA SER A 604 31.12 -21.76 -27.41
C SER A 604 30.52 -20.74 -26.45
N SER A 605 29.56 -19.92 -26.91
CA SER A 605 28.83 -18.98 -26.06
C SER A 605 27.95 -19.71 -25.04
N LEU A 606 27.19 -20.70 -25.48
CA LEU A 606 26.30 -21.50 -24.62
C LEU A 606 27.10 -22.37 -23.62
N ALA A 607 28.27 -22.88 -24.02
CA ALA A 607 29.18 -23.60 -23.12
C ALA A 607 29.76 -22.68 -22.03
N ARG A 608 30.18 -21.43 -22.37
CA ARG A 608 30.59 -20.43 -21.38
C ARG A 608 29.48 -20.08 -20.38
N MET A 609 28.23 -20.11 -20.83
CA MET A 609 27.05 -19.92 -19.97
C MET A 609 26.69 -21.16 -19.13
N LYS A 610 27.48 -22.24 -19.23
CA LYS A 610 27.26 -23.54 -18.59
C LYS A 610 25.94 -24.23 -18.98
N ILE A 611 25.39 -23.86 -20.15
CA ILE A 611 24.17 -24.46 -20.71
C ILE A 611 24.50 -25.75 -21.46
N LEU A 612 25.67 -25.80 -22.09
CA LEU A 612 26.17 -26.99 -22.81
C LEU A 612 27.45 -27.51 -22.16
N ASN A 613 27.73 -28.80 -22.38
CA ASN A 613 29.01 -29.43 -22.12
C ASN A 613 29.63 -29.92 -23.43
N ILE A 614 30.94 -29.75 -23.57
CA ILE A 614 31.70 -30.14 -24.76
C ILE A 614 32.75 -31.15 -24.33
N SER A 615 32.67 -32.37 -24.86
CA SER A 615 33.63 -33.44 -24.58
C SER A 615 34.14 -34.00 -25.91
N GLY A 616 35.33 -33.57 -26.33
CA GLY A 616 35.83 -33.83 -27.68
C GLY A 616 34.94 -33.18 -28.75
N ASN A 617 34.55 -33.94 -29.77
CA ASN A 617 33.65 -33.46 -30.85
C ASN A 617 32.15 -33.53 -30.51
N LYS A 618 31.81 -33.94 -29.28
CA LYS A 618 30.42 -34.15 -28.85
C LYS A 618 29.97 -32.98 -27.98
N VAL A 619 28.81 -32.41 -28.33
CA VAL A 619 28.10 -31.37 -27.62
C VAL A 619 26.87 -31.99 -26.96
N THR A 620 26.74 -31.82 -25.64
CA THR A 620 25.58 -32.26 -24.86
C THR A 620 24.96 -31.08 -24.13
N SER A 621 23.64 -31.13 -23.92
CA SER A 621 22.92 -30.08 -23.20
C SER A 621 22.76 -30.44 -21.72
N ASN A 622 23.16 -29.50 -20.85
CA ASN A 622 22.87 -29.58 -19.41
C ASN A 622 21.38 -29.37 -19.11
N THR A 623 20.58 -28.95 -20.10
CA THR A 623 19.13 -28.78 -20.01
C THR A 623 18.35 -29.91 -20.68
N SER A 624 19.00 -31.00 -21.11
CA SER A 624 18.32 -32.15 -21.74
C SER A 624 17.21 -32.75 -20.86
N MET A 625 17.36 -32.75 -19.54
CA MET A 625 16.29 -33.14 -18.61
C MET A 625 15.11 -32.14 -18.55
N LEU A 626 15.35 -30.87 -18.88
CA LEU A 626 14.33 -29.83 -19.00
C LEU A 626 13.61 -29.87 -20.36
N ALA A 627 14.05 -30.70 -21.31
CA ALA A 627 13.30 -30.93 -22.56
C ALA A 627 12.00 -31.73 -22.31
N ASN A 628 11.91 -32.48 -21.20
CA ASN A 628 10.73 -33.24 -20.84
C ASN A 628 10.34 -33.01 -19.37
N PHE A 629 9.71 -31.87 -19.10
CA PHE A 629 9.21 -31.49 -17.77
C PHE A 629 8.23 -32.49 -17.15
N GLN A 630 7.64 -33.40 -17.95
CA GLN A 630 6.74 -34.43 -17.44
C GLN A 630 7.47 -35.49 -16.61
N LYS A 631 8.70 -35.86 -17.01
CA LYS A 631 9.52 -36.83 -16.27
C LYS A 631 9.93 -36.32 -14.89
N ILE A 632 9.85 -35.01 -14.68
CA ILE A 632 10.19 -34.34 -13.41
C ILE A 632 8.95 -33.80 -12.69
N SER A 633 7.75 -34.24 -13.10
CA SER A 633 6.50 -33.84 -12.46
C SER A 633 6.49 -34.26 -10.98
N PHE A 634 6.21 -33.32 -10.10
CA PHE A 634 6.20 -33.52 -8.66
C PHE A 634 4.76 -33.81 -8.19
N THR A 635 4.46 -35.08 -7.96
CA THR A 635 3.09 -35.56 -7.72
C THR A 635 2.60 -35.38 -6.28
N GLN A 636 3.51 -35.31 -5.30
CA GLN A 636 3.12 -35.20 -3.89
C GLN A 636 2.58 -33.81 -3.57
N LYS A 637 1.35 -33.76 -3.04
CA LYS A 637 0.69 -32.51 -2.64
C LYS A 637 0.96 -32.17 -1.17
N PRO A 638 1.34 -30.92 -0.85
CA PRO A 638 1.52 -30.49 0.53
C PRO A 638 0.17 -30.44 1.28
N LYS A 639 0.23 -30.62 2.61
CA LYS A 639 -0.90 -30.55 3.54
C LYS A 639 -0.56 -29.63 4.71
N TYR A 640 -1.56 -29.14 5.44
CA TYR A 640 -1.29 -28.39 6.68
C TYR A 640 -0.91 -29.38 7.79
N MET A 641 0.29 -29.23 8.35
CA MET A 641 0.80 -30.10 9.41
C MET A 641 1.50 -29.29 10.49
N ASP A 642 1.44 -29.79 11.72
CA ASP A 642 2.21 -29.30 12.85
C ASP A 642 3.50 -30.13 12.97
N LEU A 643 4.64 -29.53 12.64
CA LEU A 643 5.95 -30.13 12.87
C LEU A 643 6.74 -29.32 13.92
N PRO A 644 7.58 -29.97 14.73
CA PRO A 644 8.48 -29.30 15.67
C PRO A 644 9.64 -28.64 14.91
N VAL A 645 9.38 -27.49 14.31
CA VAL A 645 10.33 -26.75 13.47
C VAL A 645 11.37 -26.03 14.33
N ALA A 646 12.65 -26.31 14.07
CA ALA A 646 13.76 -25.61 14.70
C ALA A 646 14.18 -24.37 13.89
N GLU A 647 14.16 -24.46 12.56
CA GLU A 647 14.60 -23.40 11.67
C GLU A 647 13.69 -23.29 10.43
N LYS A 648 13.42 -22.05 9.98
CA LYS A 648 12.79 -21.77 8.69
C LYS A 648 13.75 -20.94 7.83
N MET A 649 14.14 -21.49 6.68
CA MET A 649 15.02 -20.76 5.75
C MET A 649 14.26 -19.65 4.99
N ALA A 650 14.95 -18.56 4.68
CA ALA A 650 14.40 -17.47 3.87
C ALA A 650 14.49 -17.78 2.36
N SER A 651 13.48 -17.36 1.59
CA SER A 651 13.51 -17.43 0.12
C SER A 651 14.50 -16.41 -0.45
N LYS A 652 15.39 -16.86 -1.34
CA LYS A 652 16.35 -16.00 -2.08
C LYS A 652 15.94 -15.80 -3.55
N VAL A 653 15.17 -16.73 -4.10
CA VAL A 653 14.71 -16.73 -5.49
C VAL A 653 13.41 -15.95 -5.59
N LYS A 654 13.31 -15.05 -6.57
CA LYS A 654 12.06 -14.34 -6.87
C LYS A 654 11.19 -15.14 -7.84
N TYR A 655 9.88 -15.10 -7.68
CA TYR A 655 8.93 -15.73 -8.59
C TYR A 655 9.10 -15.29 -10.05
N SER A 656 9.42 -14.01 -10.29
CA SER A 656 9.66 -13.48 -11.64
C SER A 656 10.77 -14.23 -12.39
N GLN A 657 11.77 -14.74 -11.66
CA GLN A 657 12.86 -15.53 -12.22
C GLN A 657 12.37 -16.92 -12.69
N ILE A 658 11.50 -17.56 -11.89
CA ILE A 658 10.86 -18.84 -12.24
C ILE A 658 9.94 -18.69 -13.45
N GLN A 659 9.12 -17.63 -13.45
CA GLN A 659 8.20 -17.34 -14.55
C GLN A 659 8.96 -17.06 -15.86
N SER A 660 10.02 -16.26 -15.81
CA SER A 660 10.85 -15.96 -16.97
C SER A 660 11.55 -17.22 -17.51
N PHE A 661 12.03 -18.08 -16.61
CA PHE A 661 12.62 -19.37 -16.98
C PHE A 661 11.61 -20.30 -17.68
N LEU A 662 10.44 -20.54 -17.08
CA LEU A 662 9.43 -21.43 -17.68
C LEU A 662 8.88 -20.90 -19.00
N ASN A 663 8.68 -19.59 -19.12
CA ASN A 663 8.29 -18.95 -20.38
C ASN A 663 9.33 -19.18 -21.49
N ALA A 664 10.63 -19.24 -21.15
CA ALA A 664 11.69 -19.50 -22.13
C ALA A 664 11.59 -20.90 -22.76
N PHE A 665 10.96 -21.86 -22.07
CA PHE A 665 10.68 -23.21 -22.56
C PHE A 665 9.23 -23.39 -23.07
N GLY A 666 8.49 -22.29 -23.25
CA GLY A 666 7.10 -22.34 -23.75
C GLY A 666 6.10 -22.93 -22.75
N ILE A 667 6.40 -22.89 -21.44
CA ILE A 667 5.56 -23.48 -20.40
C ILE A 667 4.76 -22.39 -19.70
N LYS A 668 3.43 -22.60 -19.65
CA LYS A 668 2.51 -21.71 -18.96
C LYS A 668 2.27 -22.20 -17.54
N ILE A 669 2.35 -21.29 -16.57
CA ILE A 669 1.97 -21.55 -15.18
C ILE A 669 0.47 -21.26 -15.03
N ASN A 670 -0.31 -22.25 -14.60
CA ASN A 670 -1.75 -22.17 -14.39
C ASN A 670 -2.10 -21.78 -12.95
N SER A 671 -1.42 -22.37 -11.98
CA SER A 671 -1.56 -22.04 -10.56
C SER A 671 -0.25 -22.23 -9.82
N LYS A 672 -0.11 -21.60 -8.66
CA LYS A 672 1.07 -21.74 -7.81
C LYS A 672 0.69 -21.68 -6.33
N LYS A 673 1.46 -22.36 -5.49
CA LYS A 673 1.25 -22.35 -4.04
C LYS A 673 2.59 -22.43 -3.31
N ASP A 674 2.81 -21.52 -2.37
CA ASP A 674 3.98 -21.55 -1.49
C ASP A 674 3.82 -22.68 -0.47
N CYS A 675 4.88 -23.47 -0.27
CA CYS A 675 4.90 -24.60 0.64
C CYS A 675 6.29 -24.77 1.25
N TRP A 676 6.41 -25.71 2.20
CA TRP A 676 7.66 -25.98 2.90
C TRP A 676 8.06 -27.44 2.75
N LEU A 677 9.34 -27.68 2.47
CA LEU A 677 9.94 -29.01 2.46
C LEU A 677 10.79 -29.19 3.72
N PRO A 678 10.42 -30.11 4.62
CA PRO A 678 11.22 -30.40 5.81
C PRO A 678 12.50 -31.15 5.46
N PHE A 679 13.57 -30.85 6.19
CA PHE A 679 14.82 -31.59 6.24
C PHE A 679 15.12 -31.87 7.71
N PHE A 680 15.73 -33.02 7.98
CA PHE A 680 16.17 -33.39 9.31
C PHE A 680 17.67 -33.12 9.43
N LYS A 681 18.03 -32.23 10.35
CA LYS A 681 19.41 -32.02 10.75
C LYS A 681 19.69 -32.93 11.95
N VAL A 682 20.55 -33.91 11.74
CA VAL A 682 20.93 -34.93 12.72
C VAL A 682 22.36 -34.65 13.17
N GLU A 683 22.54 -34.37 14.44
CA GLU A 683 23.84 -34.17 15.08
C GLU A 683 24.20 -35.44 15.86
N THR A 684 25.28 -36.12 15.47
CA THR A 684 25.81 -37.29 16.18
C THR A 684 27.08 -36.93 16.94
N ASP A 685 27.66 -37.90 17.65
CA ASP A 685 29.00 -37.74 18.25
C ASP A 685 30.11 -37.56 17.20
N GLU A 686 29.91 -38.03 15.97
CA GLU A 686 30.93 -38.09 14.91
C GLU A 686 30.79 -36.96 13.89
N GLU A 687 29.56 -36.61 13.49
CA GLU A 687 29.31 -35.68 12.38
C GLU A 687 27.91 -35.04 12.42
N GLU A 688 27.71 -34.03 11.58
CA GLU A 688 26.43 -33.38 11.34
C GLU A 688 25.91 -33.75 9.93
N LYS A 689 24.70 -34.32 9.84
CA LYS A 689 24.06 -34.71 8.57
C LYS A 689 22.76 -33.95 8.33
N ILE A 690 22.50 -33.61 7.07
CA ILE A 690 21.21 -33.08 6.61
C ILE A 690 20.55 -34.14 5.72
N LEU A 691 19.42 -34.67 6.19
CA LEU A 691 18.64 -35.69 5.51
C LEU A 691 17.37 -35.08 4.92
N ASP A 692 17.02 -35.44 3.69
CA ASP A 692 15.73 -35.07 3.14
C ASP A 692 14.60 -35.88 3.78
N SER A 693 13.44 -35.25 3.93
CA SER A 693 12.29 -35.90 4.59
C SER A 693 11.47 -36.82 3.68
N LEU A 694 11.76 -36.86 2.38
CA LEU A 694 10.91 -37.54 1.38
C LEU A 694 11.49 -38.86 0.86
N THR A 695 12.66 -39.27 1.37
CA THR A 695 13.39 -40.48 0.98
C THR A 695 13.63 -41.39 2.19
N TYR A 696 13.48 -42.71 2.01
CA TYR A 696 13.69 -43.73 3.06
C TYR A 696 15.17 -44.12 3.31
N SER A 697 16.14 -43.30 2.88
CA SER A 697 17.56 -43.66 2.93
C SER A 697 18.37 -42.66 3.77
N LEU A 698 19.11 -43.15 4.76
CA LEU A 698 20.09 -42.36 5.52
C LEU A 698 21.43 -42.14 4.78
N LYS A 699 21.59 -42.71 3.57
CA LYS A 699 22.78 -42.50 2.74
C LYS A 699 22.57 -41.28 1.84
N MET A 700 23.45 -40.28 2.00
CA MET A 700 23.57 -39.13 1.09
C MET A 700 23.49 -39.55 -0.39
#